data_AF-A0AA45XLJ5-F1
#
_entry.id   AF-A0AA45XLJ5-F1
#
_cell.length_a   1.000
_cell.length_b   1.000
_cell.length_c   1.000
_cell.angle_alpha   90.00
_cell.angle_beta   90.00
_cell.angle_gamma   90.00
#
_symmetry.space_group_name_H-M   'P 1'
#
loop_
_entity.id
_entity.type
_entity.pdbx_description
1 polymer ?
#
loop_
_entity_poly.entity_id
_entity_poly.type
_entity_poly.pdbx_seq_one_letter_code
_entity_poly.pdbx_strand_id
1 'polypeptide(L)'
;MVFARCCTVLLLALATWPASPQASRRPAPPMTSTPLLIAPAAEQPVQLRQARIEGEVQAGIAQTRITLEFHNPNQRVLEGELQFPLGDGQQITGFALDINGELREAVPVPKDRGRQVFEEIARRGVDPGLLEQTAGNQFRLRVYPLPAGGSRRVQLVVREPLGYAGQGWRWTLPLQFVAGAAAVELDVQAPKGADTGSAPFRIADGRLHWQGRGAQLPAQLQWTLPAERKAQVQVARWQDGHYLLAQLPVPTSAAPRRVPSEVGLLWDGSGSAGQRDRTRELALLDHYFAAMGEGNVALTVLRDRAEPVRRFRIRSGDWSELRRALMAVQPDGASALAQWQPQPEVKEYLMVSDGLLTYGPEALPALGADQRLFAISSAGARTDAARLRGWSEAHAGSFVALGSDIDAAARELLSVPLDVQIDAGRGVQDVVIDRRSQAQGWLWLHARLAAEGVPMRVRVAGGEWQALPATQKNEDGDLLAGLWAQARLQQMSTDRRSNREAMQLLSQQFSLVGPDTSLIVLETLDDYLRYAIRPSGKLRAEYDQRFAREVADRDAADRQRLDKVVTQWQQRQQWWNRSWPKGSPPQADAKALEVASADYAMESAPVAMLAAPSPAAPPAPAPVAAAAEQRMEASSARARRSAPASSKALDLITLTGGLAAPSSAANDGQLGIQLAAWQPDSAIARRLRQGPPSQLYDRYLAERAAHADSSAFFLDVADLLIEQGQRDLALRVLSNLAEMDLDNRHLLRVLGYRLIQADAPALAVPVFEQVLAMGQEEPQSFRDLGLALAAAGKPQQALAPLYQVVVRPWDSRFDGIALIALDELTNLVAGSKPRLDTKGIDPRLLQAMPLDLRVVLAWDADNSDMDLWVTDPNGERAYYGNRLTYQGGQMSQDFTGGYGPEQFSLRNAKPGKYKVEANYFGSRQQLVTGATTLMLRLTTHWGTPKQKDQMVTMRLKDRAETVLVGEFEVR
;
A
#
# COMPACT_ATOMS: atom_id res chain seq x y z
N MET A 1 -25.82 -56.57 61.29
CA MET A 1 -25.83 -56.16 62.73
C MET A 1 -24.40 -56.19 63.25
N VAL A 2 -24.09 -55.49 64.35
CA VAL A 2 -22.77 -55.44 65.03
C VAL A 2 -21.69 -54.70 64.18
N PHE A 3 -21.46 -53.40 64.41
CA PHE A 3 -20.52 -52.79 65.39
C PHE A 3 -19.02 -53.07 65.07
N ALA A 4 -18.05 -52.15 65.22
CA ALA A 4 -17.85 -50.73 64.84
C ALA A 4 -16.75 -50.10 65.74
N ARG A 5 -16.07 -49.03 65.26
CA ARG A 5 -15.20 -48.10 66.04
C ARG A 5 -13.85 -48.72 66.53
N CYS A 6 -12.79 -47.95 66.84
CA CYS A 6 -12.52 -46.50 66.71
C CYS A 6 -11.00 -46.20 66.56
N CYS A 7 -10.69 -44.89 66.47
CA CYS A 7 -9.44 -44.12 66.69
C CYS A 7 -8.24 -44.82 67.39
N THR A 8 -6.98 -44.38 67.22
CA THR A 8 -6.49 -42.99 67.02
C THR A 8 -5.14 -42.95 66.28
N VAL A 9 -4.84 -41.85 65.57
CA VAL A 9 -3.53 -41.60 64.94
C VAL A 9 -2.77 -40.50 65.70
N LEU A 10 -1.47 -40.71 65.93
CA LEU A 10 -0.51 -39.64 66.26
C LEU A 10 0.78 -39.85 65.43
N LEU A 11 1.47 -38.76 65.09
CA LEU A 11 2.60 -38.75 64.15
C LEU A 11 3.97 -38.58 64.85
N LEU A 12 5.03 -38.72 64.03
CA LEU A 12 6.43 -38.26 64.20
C LEU A 12 7.46 -39.28 64.73
N ALA A 13 8.12 -39.93 63.77
CA ALA A 13 9.59 -40.10 63.75
C ALA A 13 10.07 -40.00 62.29
N LEU A 14 11.26 -39.43 62.05
CA LEU A 14 11.78 -39.10 60.71
C LEU A 14 13.00 -39.94 60.31
N ALA A 15 13.31 -39.87 59.01
CA ALA A 15 14.62 -40.04 58.38
C ALA A 15 15.07 -41.45 57.88
N THR A 16 14.71 -41.75 56.63
CA THR A 16 15.62 -42.40 55.65
C THR A 16 15.42 -41.77 54.27
N TRP A 17 16.45 -41.17 53.67
CA TRP A 17 16.44 -40.72 52.27
C TRP A 17 16.94 -41.82 51.33
N PRO A 18 16.26 -42.07 50.20
CA PRO A 18 16.89 -42.48 48.95
C PRO A 18 17.15 -41.26 48.04
N ALA A 19 18.23 -41.30 47.27
CA ALA A 19 18.60 -40.20 46.37
C ALA A 19 17.88 -40.29 45.01
N SER A 20 17.41 -39.15 44.49
CA SER A 20 16.91 -39.01 43.12
C SER A 20 17.99 -38.40 42.21
N PRO A 21 18.20 -38.90 40.97
CA PRO A 21 19.20 -38.35 40.07
C PRO A 21 18.79 -36.96 39.56
N GLN A 22 19.65 -35.96 39.73
CA GLN A 22 19.47 -34.63 39.12
C GLN A 22 19.70 -34.72 37.62
N ALA A 23 18.61 -34.88 36.85
CA ALA A 23 18.63 -34.58 35.42
C ALA A 23 18.87 -33.07 35.23
N SER A 24 20.10 -32.70 34.88
CA SER A 24 20.51 -31.32 34.67
C SER A 24 19.81 -30.72 33.45
N ARG A 25 18.62 -30.16 33.64
CA ARG A 25 17.98 -29.28 32.66
C ARG A 25 18.95 -28.13 32.37
N ARG A 26 19.53 -28.12 31.16
CA ARG A 26 20.07 -26.88 30.59
C ARG A 26 18.96 -25.83 30.69
N PRO A 27 19.24 -24.58 31.09
CA PRO A 27 18.26 -23.52 30.92
C PRO A 27 17.89 -23.47 29.44
N ALA A 28 16.60 -23.38 29.14
CA ALA A 28 16.18 -23.05 27.79
C ALA A 28 16.83 -21.71 27.41
N PRO A 29 17.27 -21.51 26.15
CA PRO A 29 17.71 -20.19 25.72
C PRO A 29 16.59 -19.19 26.03
N PRO A 30 16.90 -17.98 26.54
CA PRO A 30 15.87 -17.00 26.83
C PRO A 30 15.10 -16.74 25.54
N MET A 31 13.78 -16.90 25.58
CA MET A 31 12.94 -16.56 24.42
C MET A 31 13.09 -15.07 24.17
N THR A 32 13.86 -14.72 23.14
CA THR A 32 14.06 -13.33 22.72
C THR A 32 12.72 -12.79 22.23
N SER A 33 12.03 -12.05 23.09
CA SER A 33 10.82 -11.32 22.73
C SER A 33 11.14 -10.42 21.54
N THR A 34 10.37 -10.56 20.45
CA THR A 34 10.46 -9.68 19.28
C THR A 34 10.41 -8.22 19.75
N PRO A 35 11.35 -7.36 19.32
CA PRO A 35 11.36 -5.97 19.76
C PRO A 35 10.07 -5.26 19.30
N LEU A 36 9.48 -4.45 20.19
CA LEU A 36 8.25 -3.71 19.89
C LEU A 36 8.45 -2.72 18.74
N LEU A 37 9.61 -2.05 18.71
CA LEU A 37 10.01 -1.17 17.62
C LEU A 37 11.06 -1.89 16.76
N ILE A 38 10.71 -2.17 15.51
CA ILE A 38 11.58 -2.83 14.54
C ILE A 38 12.42 -1.76 13.86
N ALA A 39 13.74 -1.92 13.92
CA ALA A 39 14.69 -1.09 13.18
C ALA A 39 15.59 -2.04 12.37
N PRO A 40 15.37 -2.21 11.05
CA PRO A 40 16.10 -3.19 10.24
C PRO A 40 17.62 -2.98 10.21
N ALA A 41 18.08 -1.75 10.45
CA ALA A 41 19.49 -1.39 10.57
C ALA A 41 20.04 -1.47 12.02
N ALA A 42 19.33 -2.09 12.97
CA ALA A 42 19.83 -2.27 14.34
C ALA A 42 20.85 -3.43 14.43
N GLU A 43 21.99 -3.18 15.10
CA GLU A 43 22.93 -4.24 15.52
C GLU A 43 22.52 -4.82 16.88
N GLN A 44 21.91 -3.99 17.73
CA GLN A 44 21.28 -4.35 18.99
C GLN A 44 19.83 -3.84 18.99
N PRO A 45 18.83 -4.66 19.39
CA PRO A 45 17.42 -4.26 19.37
C PRO A 45 17.15 -2.96 20.16
N VAL A 46 16.25 -2.13 19.62
CA VAL A 46 15.80 -0.91 20.30
C VAL A 46 15.04 -1.29 21.59
N GLN A 47 15.35 -0.59 22.68
CA GLN A 47 14.91 -0.94 24.03
C GLN A 47 13.73 -0.07 24.48
N LEU A 48 12.63 -0.68 24.91
CA LEU A 48 11.56 0.05 25.59
C LEU A 48 11.97 0.36 27.03
N ARG A 49 12.34 1.60 27.32
CA ARG A 49 12.79 2.04 28.66
C ARG A 49 11.60 2.20 29.60
N GLN A 50 10.67 3.07 29.23
CA GLN A 50 9.49 3.39 30.02
C GLN A 50 8.24 3.25 29.15
N ALA A 51 7.17 2.73 29.75
CA ALA A 51 5.82 2.89 29.24
C ALA A 51 4.94 3.52 30.33
N ARG A 52 4.13 4.52 29.96
CA ARG A 52 3.12 5.12 30.83
C ARG A 52 1.76 4.98 30.15
N ILE A 53 0.82 4.33 30.82
CA ILE A 53 -0.52 4.04 30.30
C ILE A 53 -1.52 4.75 31.20
N GLU A 54 -2.15 5.81 30.67
CA GLU A 54 -3.23 6.53 31.33
C GLU A 54 -4.56 6.13 30.68
N GLY A 55 -5.41 5.41 31.41
CA GLY A 55 -6.73 5.00 30.95
C GLY A 55 -7.86 5.72 31.68
N GLU A 56 -8.88 6.15 30.97
CA GLU A 56 -10.05 6.84 31.52
C GLU A 56 -11.34 6.27 30.92
N VAL A 57 -12.35 5.97 31.75
CA VAL A 57 -13.66 5.48 31.29
C VAL A 57 -14.78 6.43 31.68
N GLN A 58 -15.52 6.90 30.66
CA GLN A 58 -16.73 7.69 30.81
C GLN A 58 -17.76 7.22 29.78
N ALA A 59 -19.05 7.26 30.14
CA ALA A 59 -20.15 6.98 29.19
C ALA A 59 -20.08 5.61 28.46
N GLY A 60 -19.37 4.62 28.99
CA GLY A 60 -19.15 3.33 28.29
C GLY A 60 -18.13 3.39 27.16
N ILE A 61 -17.33 4.46 27.07
CA ILE A 61 -16.14 4.57 26.22
C ILE A 61 -14.90 4.58 27.11
N ALA A 62 -13.84 3.87 26.72
CA ALA A 62 -12.52 4.05 27.30
C ALA A 62 -11.63 4.91 26.38
N GLN A 63 -10.84 5.80 26.98
CA GLN A 63 -9.77 6.54 26.33
C GLN A 63 -8.46 6.14 27.00
N THR A 64 -7.52 5.58 26.22
CA THR A 64 -6.21 5.14 26.70
C THR A 64 -5.11 5.94 26.01
N ARG A 65 -4.36 6.73 26.79
CA ARG A 65 -3.13 7.39 26.36
C ARG A 65 -1.94 6.49 26.70
N ILE A 66 -1.13 6.19 25.69
CA ILE A 66 0.01 5.27 25.78
C ILE A 66 1.26 6.06 25.38
N THR A 67 2.13 6.33 26.35
CA THR A 67 3.41 7.01 26.13
C THR A 67 4.56 6.02 26.28
N LEU A 68 5.40 5.90 25.25
CA LEU A 68 6.50 4.94 25.17
C LEU A 68 7.83 5.67 24.96
N GLU A 69 8.85 5.32 25.74
CA GLU A 69 10.24 5.77 25.55
C GLU A 69 11.08 4.64 24.94
N PHE A 70 11.54 4.86 23.71
CA PHE A 70 12.43 3.95 22.99
C PHE A 70 13.87 4.46 23.03
N HIS A 71 14.78 3.65 23.57
CA HIS A 71 16.21 3.91 23.63
C HIS A 71 16.95 3.09 22.57
N ASN A 72 17.76 3.78 21.76
CA ASN A 72 18.62 3.18 20.74
C ASN A 72 20.03 2.90 21.32
N PRO A 73 20.40 1.64 21.62
CA PRO A 73 21.73 1.30 22.13
C PRO A 73 22.84 1.32 21.07
N ASN A 74 22.51 1.57 19.80
CA ASN A 74 23.45 1.50 18.68
C ASN A 74 24.23 2.82 18.53
N GLN A 75 25.45 2.75 17.99
CA GLN A 75 26.29 3.92 17.72
C GLN A 75 25.90 4.68 16.42
N ARG A 76 24.83 4.26 15.75
CA ARG A 76 24.24 4.95 14.59
C ARG A 76 22.80 5.39 14.87
N VAL A 77 22.41 6.48 14.20
CA VAL A 77 21.01 6.89 14.06
C VAL A 77 20.23 5.79 13.33
N LEU A 78 18.99 5.55 13.76
CA LEU A 78 18.09 4.57 13.16
C LEU A 78 16.72 5.19 12.82
N GLU A 79 16.05 4.62 11.83
CA GLU A 79 14.58 4.67 11.73
C GLU A 79 14.00 3.50 12.54
N GLY A 80 12.88 3.73 13.22
CA GLY A 80 12.12 2.68 13.91
C GLY A 80 10.67 2.62 13.44
N GLU A 81 10.18 1.40 13.18
CA GLU A 81 8.80 1.12 12.79
C GLU A 81 8.09 0.27 13.86
N LEU A 82 6.91 0.70 14.29
CA LEU A 82 5.99 -0.01 15.19
C LEU A 82 4.71 -0.32 14.42
N GLN A 83 4.49 -1.60 14.11
CA GLN A 83 3.22 -2.10 13.57
C GLN A 83 2.34 -2.65 14.69
N PHE A 84 1.05 -2.32 14.69
CA PHE A 84 0.11 -2.82 15.69
C PHE A 84 -1.34 -2.94 15.15
N PRO A 85 -2.06 -3.99 15.54
CA PRO A 85 -3.50 -4.09 15.32
C PRO A 85 -4.27 -3.14 16.26
N LEU A 86 -5.44 -2.70 15.81
CA LEU A 86 -6.52 -2.25 16.68
C LEU A 86 -7.66 -3.29 16.71
N GLY A 87 -8.43 -3.32 17.79
CA GLY A 87 -9.70 -4.05 17.86
C GLY A 87 -10.82 -3.34 17.09
N ASP A 88 -11.83 -4.08 16.61
CA ASP A 88 -13.07 -3.45 16.14
C ASP A 88 -13.69 -2.67 17.30
N GLY A 89 -14.19 -1.47 17.02
CA GLY A 89 -14.48 -0.45 18.03
C GLY A 89 -13.40 0.63 18.14
N GLN A 90 -12.11 0.25 18.20
CA GLN A 90 -11.02 1.14 18.58
C GLN A 90 -10.64 2.13 17.47
N GLN A 91 -10.14 3.31 17.85
CA GLN A 91 -9.68 4.37 16.93
C GLN A 91 -8.52 5.17 17.57
N ILE A 92 -7.50 5.52 16.79
CA ILE A 92 -6.49 6.51 17.21
C ILE A 92 -7.04 7.91 16.98
N THR A 93 -7.06 8.73 18.02
CA THR A 93 -7.53 10.14 18.01
C THR A 93 -6.45 11.14 18.44
N GLY A 94 -5.21 10.69 18.58
CA GLY A 94 -4.06 11.53 18.90
C GLY A 94 -2.74 10.79 18.74
N PHE A 95 -1.72 11.48 18.25
CA PHE A 95 -0.35 11.01 18.13
C PHE A 95 0.57 12.20 18.38
N ALA A 96 1.56 12.05 19.26
CA ALA A 96 2.59 13.04 19.47
C ALA A 96 4.00 12.42 19.50
N LEU A 97 4.96 13.19 19.00
CA LEU A 97 6.40 12.87 19.05
C LEU A 97 7.10 13.90 19.93
N ASP A 98 8.03 13.44 20.77
CA ASP A 98 8.90 14.32 21.55
C ASP A 98 9.94 14.99 20.65
N ILE A 99 9.97 16.32 20.66
CA ILE A 99 10.90 17.15 19.91
C ILE A 99 11.42 18.25 20.83
N ASN A 100 12.71 18.19 21.15
CA ASN A 100 13.39 19.08 22.11
C ASN A 100 12.79 19.08 23.53
N GLY A 101 12.21 17.96 23.97
CA GLY A 101 11.68 17.75 25.33
C GLY A 101 10.18 18.02 25.47
N GLU A 102 9.58 18.75 24.53
CA GLU A 102 8.12 18.93 24.43
C GLU A 102 7.51 17.87 23.51
N LEU A 103 6.42 17.23 23.96
CA LEU A 103 5.57 16.44 23.07
C LEU A 103 4.85 17.36 22.09
N ARG A 104 4.89 17.02 20.80
CA ARG A 104 4.25 17.77 19.73
C ARG A 104 3.19 16.92 19.04
N GLU A 105 1.95 17.37 19.17
CA GLU A 105 0.79 16.75 18.53
C GLU A 105 0.91 16.80 17.00
N ALA A 106 0.66 15.65 16.38
CA ALA A 106 0.62 15.48 14.94
C ALA A 106 -0.55 16.23 14.30
N VAL A 107 -0.42 16.46 13.00
CA VAL A 107 -1.48 17.06 12.18
C VAL A 107 -1.91 16.09 11.07
N PRO A 108 -3.21 16.04 10.73
CA PRO A 108 -3.72 15.15 9.70
C PRO A 108 -3.38 15.67 8.30
N VAL A 109 -2.82 14.78 7.48
CA VAL A 109 -2.44 15.03 6.09
C VAL A 109 -2.97 13.90 5.19
N PRO A 110 -3.20 14.13 3.89
CA PRO A 110 -3.42 13.04 2.95
C PRO A 110 -2.30 12.01 3.11
N LYS A 111 -2.66 10.73 3.30
CA LYS A 111 -1.73 9.65 3.68
C LYS A 111 -0.43 9.65 2.87
N ASP A 112 -0.59 9.72 1.57
CA ASP A 112 0.47 9.62 0.57
C ASP A 112 1.46 10.79 0.66
N ARG A 113 0.93 12.01 0.91
CA ARG A 113 1.72 13.21 1.22
C ARG A 113 2.43 13.12 2.57
N GLY A 114 1.80 12.46 3.57
CA GLY A 114 2.44 12.17 4.84
C GLY A 114 3.69 11.30 4.67
N ARG A 115 3.58 10.24 3.88
CA ARG A 115 4.69 9.35 3.53
C ARG A 115 5.80 10.06 2.75
N GLN A 116 5.45 10.81 1.70
CA GLN A 116 6.41 11.64 0.95
C GLN A 116 7.21 12.56 1.88
N VAL A 117 6.50 13.33 2.71
CA VAL A 117 7.11 14.35 3.57
C VAL A 117 7.97 13.72 4.66
N PHE A 118 7.56 12.60 5.24
CA PHE A 118 8.40 11.83 6.16
C PHE A 118 9.71 11.41 5.48
N GLU A 119 9.65 10.84 4.27
CA GLU A 119 10.84 10.39 3.55
C GLU A 119 11.78 11.54 3.16
N GLU A 120 11.27 12.67 2.68
CA GLU A 120 12.09 13.84 2.32
C GLU A 120 12.73 14.54 3.53
N ILE A 121 12.09 14.48 4.71
CA ILE A 121 12.62 15.06 5.95
C ILE A 121 13.64 14.11 6.59
N ALA A 122 13.37 12.80 6.63
CA ALA A 122 14.31 11.79 7.10
C ALA A 122 15.60 11.77 6.26
N ARG A 123 15.51 11.90 4.93
CA ARG A 123 16.65 12.08 4.00
C ARG A 123 17.53 13.30 4.35
N ARG A 124 17.00 14.30 5.06
CA ARG A 124 17.72 15.51 5.51
C ARG A 124 18.28 15.43 6.94
N GLY A 125 18.04 14.35 7.67
CA GLY A 125 18.51 14.19 9.05
C GLY A 125 17.71 14.95 10.12
N VAL A 126 16.53 15.47 9.75
CA VAL A 126 15.59 16.23 10.60
C VAL A 126 14.61 15.25 11.29
N ASP A 127 13.84 15.68 12.29
CA ASP A 127 12.90 14.85 13.06
C ASP A 127 11.44 14.78 12.50
N PRO A 128 11.03 13.72 11.76
CA PRO A 128 9.62 13.42 11.47
C PRO A 128 9.06 12.23 12.27
N GLY A 129 7.80 12.32 12.64
CA GLY A 129 6.97 11.18 13.06
C GLY A 129 5.79 11.00 12.12
N LEU A 130 5.50 9.77 11.69
CA LEU A 130 4.37 9.46 10.80
C LEU A 130 3.59 8.25 11.31
N LEU A 131 2.27 8.41 11.47
CA LEU A 131 1.35 7.34 11.84
C LEU A 131 0.29 7.14 10.75
N GLU A 132 0.23 5.94 10.20
CA GLU A 132 -0.66 5.56 9.10
C GLU A 132 -1.56 4.38 9.48
N GLN A 133 -2.78 4.34 8.93
CA GLN A 133 -3.54 3.09 8.83
C GLN A 133 -3.10 2.36 7.56
N THR A 134 -2.61 1.13 7.72
CA THR A 134 -2.42 0.15 6.62
C THR A 134 -3.70 -0.64 6.39
N ALA A 135 -3.75 -1.56 5.42
CA ALA A 135 -4.97 -2.31 5.12
C ALA A 135 -5.58 -3.07 6.33
N GLY A 136 -6.91 -3.17 6.36
CA GLY A 136 -7.66 -3.68 7.51
C GLY A 136 -7.58 -2.72 8.70
N ASN A 137 -7.57 -3.28 9.92
CA ASN A 137 -7.46 -2.52 11.17
C ASN A 137 -6.01 -2.51 11.73
N GLN A 138 -5.02 -2.42 10.84
CA GLN A 138 -3.59 -2.44 11.16
C GLN A 138 -2.99 -1.04 11.03
N PHE A 139 -2.15 -0.63 11.98
CA PHE A 139 -1.54 0.70 12.03
C PHE A 139 -0.01 0.59 12.05
N ARG A 140 0.65 1.56 11.42
CA ARG A 140 2.11 1.65 11.28
C ARG A 140 2.59 3.03 11.74
N LEU A 141 3.39 3.05 12.79
CA LEU A 141 4.09 4.24 13.29
C LEU A 141 5.56 4.18 12.85
N ARG A 142 6.01 5.15 12.05
CA ARG A 142 7.41 5.36 11.67
C ARG A 142 7.97 6.56 12.45
N VAL A 143 9.16 6.39 13.01
CA VAL A 143 9.86 7.41 13.80
C VAL A 143 11.30 7.53 13.34
N TYR A 144 11.70 8.75 12.97
CA TYR A 144 13.07 9.10 12.67
C TYR A 144 13.40 10.47 13.27
N PRO A 145 14.67 10.75 13.63
CA PRO A 145 15.70 9.81 14.01
C PRO A 145 15.45 9.23 15.40
N LEU A 146 15.85 7.97 15.60
CA LEU A 146 16.23 7.44 16.90
C LEU A 146 17.72 7.78 17.12
N PRO A 147 18.09 8.74 17.99
CA PRO A 147 19.47 9.21 18.10
C PRO A 147 20.44 8.11 18.55
N ALA A 148 21.68 8.13 18.09
CA ALA A 148 22.70 7.16 18.51
C ALA A 148 22.95 7.25 20.03
N GLY A 149 22.79 6.14 20.75
CA GLY A 149 22.88 6.11 22.22
C GLY A 149 21.79 6.91 22.96
N GLY A 150 20.74 7.38 22.27
CA GLY A 150 19.72 8.28 22.81
C GLY A 150 18.33 7.65 22.92
N SER A 151 17.40 8.42 23.49
CA SER A 151 15.98 8.06 23.62
C SER A 151 15.07 8.90 22.72
N ARG A 152 13.90 8.36 22.37
CA ARG A 152 12.78 9.07 21.75
C ARG A 152 11.49 8.70 22.47
N ARG A 153 10.67 9.68 22.86
CA ARG A 153 9.33 9.45 23.40
C ARG A 153 8.26 9.63 22.31
N VAL A 154 7.29 8.71 22.27
CA VAL A 154 6.08 8.81 21.46
C VAL A 154 4.85 8.66 22.34
N GLN A 155 3.74 9.27 21.95
CA GLN A 155 2.45 9.19 22.62
C GLN A 155 1.36 8.83 21.61
N LEU A 156 0.51 7.86 21.94
CA LEU A 156 -0.70 7.51 21.18
C LEU A 156 -1.93 7.72 22.08
N VAL A 157 -3.04 8.15 21.52
CA VAL A 157 -4.34 8.22 22.20
C VAL A 157 -5.34 7.34 21.44
N VAL A 158 -5.85 6.30 22.09
CA VAL A 158 -6.82 5.35 21.55
C VAL A 158 -8.15 5.53 22.27
N ARG A 159 -9.25 5.69 21.54
CA ARG A 159 -10.63 5.65 22.07
C ARG A 159 -11.30 4.34 21.65
N GLU A 160 -12.09 3.73 22.54
CA GLU A 160 -12.81 2.48 22.28
C GLU A 160 -14.21 2.44 22.93
N PRO A 161 -15.29 2.09 22.19
CA PRO A 161 -16.59 1.81 22.77
C PRO A 161 -16.55 0.44 23.46
N LEU A 162 -17.00 0.37 24.72
CA LEU A 162 -16.91 -0.84 25.52
C LEU A 162 -18.08 -1.79 25.24
N GLY A 163 -17.78 -3.07 25.06
CA GLY A 163 -18.81 -4.10 24.93
C GLY A 163 -19.52 -4.35 26.27
N TYR A 164 -20.85 -4.42 26.28
CA TYR A 164 -21.60 -4.76 27.49
C TYR A 164 -21.53 -6.26 27.79
N ALA A 165 -21.41 -6.64 29.07
CA ALA A 165 -21.42 -8.03 29.51
C ALA A 165 -22.03 -8.20 30.90
N GLY A 166 -23.08 -9.01 30.99
CA GLY A 166 -23.76 -9.31 32.25
C GLY A 166 -24.53 -8.10 32.81
N GLN A 167 -23.86 -7.31 33.65
CA GLN A 167 -24.41 -6.15 34.37
C GLN A 167 -23.52 -4.89 34.26
N GLY A 168 -22.63 -4.84 33.25
CA GLY A 168 -21.66 -3.75 33.14
C GLY A 168 -20.91 -3.68 31.81
N TRP A 169 -20.17 -2.59 31.64
CA TRP A 169 -19.24 -2.40 30.53
C TRP A 169 -17.97 -3.23 30.76
N ARG A 170 -17.58 -4.05 29.79
CA ARG A 170 -16.35 -4.83 29.81
C ARG A 170 -15.24 -4.03 29.13
N TRP A 171 -14.22 -3.67 29.90
CA TRP A 171 -12.99 -3.08 29.39
C TRP A 171 -11.88 -4.12 29.38
N THR A 172 -11.12 -4.20 28.29
CA THR A 172 -10.00 -5.13 28.14
C THR A 172 -8.78 -4.36 27.64
N LEU A 173 -7.83 -4.09 28.52
CA LEU A 173 -6.61 -3.36 28.21
C LEU A 173 -5.51 -4.36 27.81
N PRO A 174 -5.13 -4.46 26.52
CA PRO A 174 -3.98 -5.26 26.10
C PRO A 174 -2.70 -4.68 26.71
N LEU A 175 -1.77 -5.54 27.14
CA LEU A 175 -0.51 -5.15 27.79
C LEU A 175 0.70 -5.95 27.29
N GLN A 176 0.50 -6.92 26.38
CA GLN A 176 1.58 -7.74 25.83
C GLN A 176 2.69 -6.91 25.16
N PHE A 177 2.38 -5.69 24.67
CA PHE A 177 3.36 -4.78 24.07
C PHE A 177 4.34 -4.17 25.08
N VAL A 178 3.94 -3.99 26.35
CA VAL A 178 4.85 -3.49 27.40
C VAL A 178 5.62 -4.58 28.13
N ALA A 179 5.47 -5.87 27.77
CA ALA A 179 6.12 -6.97 28.48
C ALA A 179 7.67 -6.84 28.58
N GLY A 180 8.29 -6.22 27.57
CA GLY A 180 9.74 -5.95 27.54
C GLY A 180 10.19 -4.64 28.21
N ALA A 181 9.27 -3.83 28.76
CA ALA A 181 9.59 -2.51 29.30
C ALA A 181 10.36 -2.59 30.64
N ALA A 182 11.43 -1.79 30.76
CA ALA A 182 12.24 -1.74 31.99
C ALA A 182 11.50 -1.08 33.17
N ALA A 183 10.64 -0.09 32.89
CA ALA A 183 9.69 0.49 33.83
C ALA A 183 8.32 0.66 33.15
N VAL A 184 7.24 0.40 33.90
CA VAL A 184 5.86 0.66 33.47
C VAL A 184 5.09 1.35 34.58
N GLU A 185 4.31 2.35 34.21
CA GLU A 185 3.32 3.03 35.04
C GLU A 185 1.93 2.88 34.41
N LEU A 186 0.94 2.55 35.24
CA LEU A 186 -0.46 2.35 34.87
C LEU A 186 -1.34 3.21 35.78
N ASP A 187 -1.89 4.28 35.21
CA ASP A 187 -2.85 5.18 35.85
C ASP A 187 -4.22 4.93 35.22
N VAL A 188 -5.19 4.46 35.99
CA VAL A 188 -6.54 4.14 35.48
C VAL A 188 -7.60 4.86 36.30
N GLN A 189 -8.51 5.54 35.60
CA GLN A 189 -9.67 6.24 36.15
C GLN A 189 -10.97 5.68 35.55
N ALA A 190 -11.98 5.53 36.39
CA ALA A 190 -13.29 5.00 36.03
C ALA A 190 -14.39 5.67 36.89
N PRO A 191 -15.68 5.49 36.56
CA PRO A 191 -16.77 6.10 37.34
C PRO A 191 -16.72 5.68 38.82
N LYS A 192 -17.01 6.61 39.72
CA LYS A 192 -16.99 6.35 41.17
C LYS A 192 -17.93 5.21 41.56
N GLY A 193 -17.50 4.36 42.49
CA GLY A 193 -18.17 3.12 42.86
C GLY A 193 -17.81 1.91 41.98
N ALA A 194 -16.95 2.07 40.95
CA ALA A 194 -16.41 0.96 40.18
C ALA A 194 -15.28 0.20 40.91
N ASP A 195 -15.59 -0.38 42.06
CA ASP A 195 -14.68 -1.27 42.79
C ASP A 195 -14.60 -2.63 42.06
N THR A 196 -13.60 -2.81 41.19
CA THR A 196 -13.53 -3.94 40.26
C THR A 196 -12.11 -4.46 40.04
N GLY A 197 -11.98 -5.76 39.76
CA GLY A 197 -10.70 -6.45 39.62
C GLY A 197 -10.09 -6.92 40.95
N SER A 198 -8.93 -7.57 40.83
CA SER A 198 -8.17 -8.17 41.94
C SER A 198 -6.83 -7.48 42.13
N ALA A 199 -6.36 -7.38 43.37
CA ALA A 199 -5.06 -6.78 43.66
C ALA A 199 -3.93 -7.58 42.97
N PRO A 200 -2.90 -6.92 42.40
CA PRO A 200 -2.62 -5.48 42.50
C PRO A 200 -3.43 -4.60 41.52
N PHE A 201 -4.12 -5.17 40.54
CA PHE A 201 -4.80 -4.45 39.45
C PHE A 201 -6.29 -4.19 39.73
N ARG A 202 -6.62 -3.81 40.97
CA ARG A 202 -7.99 -3.43 41.38
C ARG A 202 -8.18 -1.92 41.18
N ILE A 203 -9.25 -1.55 40.48
CA ILE A 203 -9.81 -0.20 40.52
C ILE A 203 -10.61 -0.09 41.84
N ALA A 204 -10.33 0.93 42.65
CA ALA A 204 -10.98 1.20 43.93
C ALA A 204 -11.26 2.72 44.08
N ASP A 205 -12.45 3.10 44.54
CA ASP A 205 -12.96 4.50 44.47
C ASP A 205 -12.80 5.11 43.06
N GLY A 206 -12.99 4.29 42.03
CA GLY A 206 -12.83 4.69 40.63
C GLY A 206 -11.38 4.93 40.18
N ARG A 207 -10.36 4.55 40.96
CA ARG A 207 -8.93 4.69 40.58
C ARG A 207 -8.09 3.43 40.78
N LEU A 208 -7.10 3.26 39.91
CA LEU A 208 -5.98 2.33 40.06
C LEU A 208 -4.70 3.07 39.68
N HIS A 209 -3.67 2.97 40.52
CA HIS A 209 -2.32 3.38 40.20
C HIS A 209 -1.38 2.20 40.47
N TRP A 210 -0.53 1.86 39.51
CA TRP A 210 0.45 0.79 39.63
C TRP A 210 1.75 1.15 38.91
N GLN A 211 2.88 0.82 39.53
CA GLN A 211 4.21 0.95 38.95
C GLN A 211 5.00 -0.35 39.11
N GLY A 212 5.80 -0.72 38.10
CA GLY A 212 6.61 -1.93 38.13
C GLY A 212 7.42 -2.13 36.85
N ARG A 213 7.71 -3.39 36.51
CA ARG A 213 8.37 -3.80 35.24
C ARG A 213 7.38 -4.47 34.30
N GLY A 214 7.62 -4.37 33.00
CA GLY A 214 6.80 -4.99 31.96
C GLY A 214 6.53 -6.48 32.19
N ALA A 215 7.57 -7.23 32.55
CA ALA A 215 7.50 -8.66 32.82
C ALA A 215 6.70 -9.06 34.08
N GLN A 216 6.13 -8.10 34.82
CA GLN A 216 5.22 -8.34 35.96
C GLN A 216 3.75 -8.19 35.57
N LEU A 217 3.45 -7.70 34.35
CA LEU A 217 2.09 -7.52 33.86
C LEU A 217 1.57 -8.80 33.17
N PRO A 218 0.27 -9.09 33.27
CA PRO A 218 -0.37 -10.10 32.41
C PRO A 218 -0.43 -9.59 30.96
N ALA A 219 -0.64 -10.49 30.00
CA ALA A 219 -0.77 -10.13 28.58
C ALA A 219 -1.95 -9.17 28.30
N GLN A 220 -2.99 -9.17 29.15
CA GLN A 220 -4.09 -8.22 29.15
C GLN A 220 -4.65 -8.07 30.57
N LEU A 221 -5.19 -6.90 30.89
CA LEU A 221 -6.09 -6.70 32.03
C LEU A 221 -7.54 -6.62 31.56
N GLN A 222 -8.46 -7.06 32.40
CA GLN A 222 -9.89 -7.03 32.09
C GLN A 222 -10.69 -6.63 33.32
N TRP A 223 -11.55 -5.63 33.17
CA TRP A 223 -12.46 -5.14 34.19
C TRP A 223 -13.89 -5.19 33.68
N THR A 224 -14.84 -5.39 34.60
CA THR A 224 -16.27 -5.14 34.35
C THR A 224 -16.70 -4.00 35.25
N LEU A 225 -17.14 -2.91 34.64
CA LEU A 225 -17.54 -1.66 35.28
C LEU A 225 -19.07 -1.63 35.38
N PRO A 226 -19.68 -1.52 36.58
CA PRO A 226 -21.14 -1.55 36.75
C PRO A 226 -21.86 -0.51 35.87
N ALA A 227 -22.92 -0.91 35.16
CA ALA A 227 -23.71 0.00 34.34
C ALA A 227 -25.17 -0.45 34.18
N GLU A 228 -26.10 0.47 34.47
CA GLU A 228 -27.54 0.26 34.29
C GLU A 228 -27.89 0.00 32.82
N ARG A 229 -28.66 -1.06 32.55
CA ARG A 229 -29.21 -1.35 31.21
C ARG A 229 -30.44 -0.49 30.92
N LYS A 230 -30.21 0.82 30.77
CA LYS A 230 -31.22 1.87 30.59
C LYS A 230 -30.86 2.74 29.39
N ALA A 231 -31.87 3.25 28.68
CA ALA A 231 -31.65 4.21 27.60
C ALA A 231 -31.06 5.51 28.15
N GLN A 232 -29.95 5.98 27.56
CA GLN A 232 -29.28 7.22 27.91
C GLN A 232 -29.03 8.05 26.64
N VAL A 233 -29.12 9.38 26.76
CA VAL A 233 -28.81 10.32 25.68
C VAL A 233 -27.93 11.40 26.26
N GLN A 234 -26.78 11.63 25.65
CA GLN A 234 -25.83 12.66 26.02
C GLN A 234 -25.65 13.63 24.86
N VAL A 235 -25.56 14.93 25.17
CA VAL A 235 -25.28 15.99 24.21
C VAL A 235 -24.17 16.87 24.75
N ALA A 236 -23.22 17.23 23.89
CA ALA A 236 -22.16 18.19 24.19
C ALA A 236 -21.94 19.14 23.01
N ARG A 237 -21.45 20.36 23.28
CA ARG A 237 -21.02 21.31 22.25
C ARG A 237 -19.54 21.12 21.95
N TRP A 238 -19.18 21.10 20.67
CA TRP A 238 -17.79 21.13 20.20
C TRP A 238 -17.66 22.07 19.01
N GLN A 239 -16.73 23.02 19.09
CA GLN A 239 -16.62 24.15 18.15
C GLN A 239 -17.98 24.86 18.00
N ASP A 240 -18.59 24.84 16.80
CA ASP A 240 -19.88 25.46 16.48
C ASP A 240 -21.05 24.47 16.35
N GLY A 241 -20.81 23.17 16.59
CA GLY A 241 -21.82 22.13 16.55
C GLY A 241 -22.20 21.57 17.92
N HIS A 242 -23.39 20.98 18.00
CA HIS A 242 -23.78 20.10 19.11
C HIS A 242 -23.76 18.65 18.61
N TYR A 243 -23.23 17.73 19.41
CA TYR A 243 -23.07 16.32 19.05
C TYR A 243 -23.80 15.46 20.08
N LEU A 244 -24.55 14.48 19.58
CA LEU A 244 -25.39 13.58 20.36
C LEU A 244 -24.84 12.16 20.30
N LEU A 245 -24.81 11.51 21.47
CA LEU A 245 -24.66 10.07 21.63
C LEU A 245 -25.88 9.53 22.37
N ALA A 246 -26.64 8.64 21.74
CA ALA A 246 -27.71 7.88 22.39
C ALA A 246 -27.35 6.40 22.47
N GLN A 247 -27.42 5.84 23.68
CA GLN A 247 -27.15 4.44 23.98
C GLN A 247 -28.46 3.78 24.40
N LEU A 248 -28.92 2.84 23.59
CA LEU A 248 -30.27 2.29 23.64
C LEU A 248 -30.22 0.77 23.86
N PRO A 249 -30.76 0.24 24.99
CA PRO A 249 -30.91 -1.19 25.17
C PRO A 249 -31.82 -1.79 24.09
N VAL A 250 -31.35 -2.85 23.44
CA VAL A 250 -32.11 -3.62 22.43
C VAL A 250 -32.15 -5.11 22.81
N PRO A 251 -33.16 -5.88 22.38
CA PRO A 251 -33.20 -7.32 22.62
C PRO A 251 -32.01 -8.03 21.98
N THR A 252 -31.33 -8.89 22.74
CA THR A 252 -30.27 -9.79 22.24
C THR A 252 -30.83 -11.02 21.53
N SER A 253 -32.08 -11.40 21.84
CA SER A 253 -32.78 -12.48 21.15
C SER A 253 -33.61 -11.91 20.02
N ALA A 254 -33.07 -11.95 18.80
CA ALA A 254 -33.89 -11.88 17.60
C ALA A 254 -34.66 -13.20 17.39
N ALA A 255 -35.63 -13.20 16.49
CA ALA A 255 -36.35 -14.42 16.10
C ALA A 255 -35.45 -15.30 15.22
N PRO A 256 -35.49 -16.64 15.33
CA PRO A 256 -34.77 -17.53 14.43
C PRO A 256 -35.31 -17.38 13.00
N ARG A 257 -34.41 -17.24 12.03
CA ARG A 257 -34.78 -17.17 10.61
C ARG A 257 -34.83 -18.56 9.98
N ARG A 258 -35.43 -18.67 8.79
CA ARG A 258 -35.28 -19.84 7.93
C ARG A 258 -34.09 -19.62 6.99
N VAL A 259 -33.28 -20.65 6.81
CA VAL A 259 -32.26 -20.71 5.74
C VAL A 259 -32.99 -21.09 4.44
N PRO A 260 -32.72 -20.46 3.29
CA PRO A 260 -33.33 -20.85 2.02
C PRO A 260 -32.71 -22.14 1.47
N SER A 261 -33.42 -22.84 0.57
CA SER A 261 -32.92 -24.08 -0.06
C SER A 261 -31.89 -23.84 -1.18
N GLU A 262 -31.66 -22.58 -1.58
CA GLU A 262 -30.67 -22.19 -2.60
C GLU A 262 -29.78 -21.07 -2.02
N VAL A 263 -28.54 -21.45 -1.65
CA VAL A 263 -27.56 -20.60 -0.96
C VAL A 263 -26.31 -20.43 -1.83
N GLY A 264 -25.75 -19.22 -1.87
CA GLY A 264 -24.43 -18.95 -2.44
C GLY A 264 -23.38 -18.95 -1.33
N LEU A 265 -22.27 -19.65 -1.54
CA LEU A 265 -21.11 -19.57 -0.65
C LEU A 265 -19.97 -18.87 -1.38
N LEU A 266 -19.69 -17.63 -0.98
CA LEU A 266 -18.60 -16.81 -1.47
C LEU A 266 -17.39 -17.07 -0.56
N TRP A 267 -16.48 -17.93 -1.00
CA TRP A 267 -15.35 -18.37 -0.20
C TRP A 267 -14.05 -17.69 -0.65
N ASP A 268 -13.47 -16.92 0.25
CA ASP A 268 -12.21 -16.21 0.01
C ASP A 268 -11.01 -17.17 0.00
N GLY A 269 -10.33 -17.26 -1.15
CA GLY A 269 -9.14 -18.06 -1.39
C GLY A 269 -7.87 -17.24 -1.57
N SER A 270 -7.89 -15.93 -1.32
CA SER A 270 -6.75 -15.02 -1.47
C SER A 270 -5.54 -15.37 -0.58
N GLY A 271 -4.43 -14.65 -0.74
CA GLY A 271 -3.24 -14.75 0.10
C GLY A 271 -3.49 -14.37 1.56
N SER A 272 -4.09 -13.21 1.79
CA SER A 272 -4.50 -12.65 3.10
C SER A 272 -5.39 -13.61 3.89
N ALA A 273 -6.39 -14.20 3.23
CA ALA A 273 -7.28 -15.22 3.78
C ALA A 273 -6.58 -16.49 4.31
N GLY A 274 -5.28 -16.68 4.04
CA GLY A 274 -4.49 -17.78 4.59
C GLY A 274 -4.30 -17.74 6.12
N GLN A 275 -4.65 -16.62 6.77
CA GLN A 275 -4.52 -16.42 8.22
C GLN A 275 -5.84 -16.57 9.01
N ARG A 276 -6.89 -17.12 8.37
CA ARG A 276 -8.22 -17.38 8.96
C ARG A 276 -8.28 -18.72 9.71
N ASP A 277 -9.01 -18.77 10.83
CA ASP A 277 -9.26 -20.02 11.58
C ASP A 277 -10.37 -20.84 10.90
N ARG A 278 -9.98 -21.53 9.83
CA ARG A 278 -10.83 -22.45 9.07
C ARG A 278 -11.50 -23.50 9.94
N THR A 279 -10.94 -23.88 11.09
CA THR A 279 -11.55 -24.88 11.98
C THR A 279 -12.86 -24.36 12.56
N ARG A 280 -12.87 -23.11 13.03
CA ARG A 280 -14.09 -22.46 13.54
C ARG A 280 -15.08 -22.15 12.42
N GLU A 281 -14.60 -21.73 11.26
CA GLU A 281 -15.47 -21.43 10.11
C GLU A 281 -16.22 -22.67 9.62
N LEU A 282 -15.53 -23.82 9.50
CA LEU A 282 -16.19 -25.08 9.15
C LEU A 282 -17.16 -25.52 10.26
N ALA A 283 -16.85 -25.30 11.55
CA ALA A 283 -17.76 -25.60 12.65
C ALA A 283 -19.02 -24.69 12.67
N LEU A 284 -18.88 -23.39 12.37
CA LEU A 284 -20.03 -22.50 12.20
C LEU A 284 -20.91 -22.93 11.01
N LEU A 285 -20.29 -23.41 9.93
CA LEU A 285 -20.99 -23.98 8.79
C LEU A 285 -21.68 -25.33 9.13
N ASP A 286 -21.13 -26.15 10.04
CA ASP A 286 -21.82 -27.35 10.56
C ASP A 286 -23.17 -26.96 11.21
N HIS A 287 -23.24 -25.89 12.01
CA HIS A 287 -24.51 -25.37 12.54
C HIS A 287 -25.44 -24.82 11.44
N TYR A 288 -24.89 -24.08 10.46
CA TYR A 288 -25.68 -23.48 9.38
C TYR A 288 -26.34 -24.54 8.49
N PHE A 289 -25.59 -25.55 8.03
CA PHE A 289 -26.13 -26.60 7.17
C PHE A 289 -27.06 -27.55 7.93
N ALA A 290 -26.85 -27.79 9.23
CA ALA A 290 -27.83 -28.46 10.08
C ALA A 290 -29.17 -27.71 10.16
N ALA A 291 -29.16 -26.37 10.17
CA ALA A 291 -30.36 -25.54 10.13
C ALA A 291 -31.01 -25.45 8.71
N MET A 292 -30.22 -25.67 7.65
CA MET A 292 -30.70 -25.73 6.26
C MET A 292 -31.41 -27.05 5.94
N GLY A 293 -30.88 -28.18 6.41
CA GLY A 293 -31.45 -29.52 6.17
C GLY A 293 -31.24 -30.02 4.74
N GLU A 294 -32.11 -29.63 3.80
CA GLU A 294 -32.09 -30.04 2.39
C GLU A 294 -31.99 -28.83 1.47
N GLY A 295 -31.12 -28.89 0.46
CA GLY A 295 -31.03 -27.87 -0.58
C GLY A 295 -29.71 -27.90 -1.35
N ASN A 296 -29.38 -26.81 -2.04
CA ASN A 296 -28.19 -26.69 -2.86
C ASN A 296 -27.34 -25.46 -2.47
N VAL A 297 -26.03 -25.61 -2.58
CA VAL A 297 -25.04 -24.55 -2.36
C VAL A 297 -24.26 -24.29 -3.63
N ALA A 298 -24.29 -23.05 -4.11
CA ALA A 298 -23.48 -22.54 -5.20
C ALA A 298 -22.19 -21.92 -4.64
N LEU A 299 -21.09 -22.70 -4.62
CA LEU A 299 -19.77 -22.24 -4.20
C LEU A 299 -19.09 -21.43 -5.31
N THR A 300 -18.75 -20.19 -5.00
CA THR A 300 -17.83 -19.34 -5.78
C THR A 300 -16.60 -19.09 -4.93
N VAL A 301 -15.40 -19.43 -5.44
CA VAL A 301 -14.15 -19.06 -4.76
C VAL A 301 -13.70 -17.70 -5.29
N LEU A 302 -13.33 -16.79 -4.39
CA LEU A 302 -12.92 -15.41 -4.71
C LEU A 302 -11.42 -15.24 -4.44
N ARG A 303 -10.69 -14.70 -5.42
CA ARG A 303 -9.23 -14.47 -5.42
C ARG A 303 -8.93 -13.23 -6.30
N ASP A 304 -7.88 -13.29 -7.13
CA ASP A 304 -7.61 -12.46 -8.30
C ASP A 304 -8.83 -12.22 -9.20
N ARG A 305 -9.74 -13.20 -9.22
CA ARG A 305 -11.06 -13.18 -9.86
C ARG A 305 -11.96 -14.21 -9.18
N ALA A 306 -13.26 -14.20 -9.47
CA ALA A 306 -14.14 -15.33 -9.15
C ALA A 306 -13.79 -16.58 -9.99
N GLU A 307 -13.68 -17.73 -9.33
CA GLU A 307 -13.59 -19.04 -9.98
C GLU A 307 -14.98 -19.53 -10.43
N PRO A 308 -15.09 -20.42 -11.44
CA PRO A 308 -16.37 -20.95 -11.90
C PRO A 308 -17.20 -21.58 -10.79
N VAL A 309 -18.50 -21.29 -10.79
CA VAL A 309 -19.45 -21.74 -9.76
C VAL A 309 -19.51 -23.28 -9.73
N ARG A 310 -19.33 -23.86 -8.54
CA ARG A 310 -19.49 -25.29 -8.28
C ARG A 310 -20.73 -25.52 -7.41
N ARG A 311 -21.61 -26.43 -7.79
CA ARG A 311 -22.84 -26.73 -7.03
C ARG A 311 -22.71 -28.02 -6.24
N PHE A 312 -23.11 -27.96 -4.97
CA PHE A 312 -23.13 -29.07 -4.02
C PHE A 312 -24.54 -29.23 -3.47
N ARG A 313 -24.98 -30.46 -3.23
CA ARG A 313 -26.30 -30.73 -2.65
C ARG A 313 -26.18 -31.16 -1.19
N ILE A 314 -26.85 -30.43 -0.31
CA ILE A 314 -26.95 -30.69 1.12
C ILE A 314 -28.10 -31.66 1.36
N ARG A 315 -27.89 -32.67 2.21
CA ARG A 315 -28.93 -33.67 2.55
C ARG A 315 -28.98 -33.92 4.04
N SER A 316 -30.13 -33.65 4.66
CA SER A 316 -30.34 -33.76 6.11
C SER A 316 -29.19 -33.12 6.95
N GLY A 317 -28.63 -32.02 6.45
CA GLY A 317 -27.48 -31.31 7.03
C GLY A 317 -26.09 -31.80 6.59
N ASP A 318 -25.96 -32.94 5.92
CA ASP A 318 -24.68 -33.41 5.39
C ASP A 318 -24.20 -32.52 4.22
N TRP A 319 -23.00 -31.98 4.39
CA TRP A 319 -22.30 -31.11 3.46
C TRP A 319 -20.85 -31.60 3.20
N SER A 320 -20.55 -32.87 3.50
CA SER A 320 -19.20 -33.46 3.48
C SER A 320 -18.49 -33.41 2.12
N GLU A 321 -19.21 -33.22 1.01
CA GLU A 321 -18.61 -32.94 -0.30
C GLU A 321 -18.13 -31.49 -0.41
N LEU A 322 -18.97 -30.52 -0.05
CA LEU A 322 -18.61 -29.11 0.02
C LEU A 322 -17.46 -28.88 1.01
N ARG A 323 -17.49 -29.50 2.20
CA ARG A 323 -16.42 -29.43 3.21
C ARG A 323 -15.05 -29.82 2.63
N ARG A 324 -14.98 -30.92 1.87
CA ARG A 324 -13.77 -31.34 1.16
C ARG A 324 -13.36 -30.33 0.08
N ALA A 325 -14.32 -29.79 -0.67
CA ALA A 325 -14.05 -28.80 -1.70
C ALA A 325 -13.51 -27.46 -1.15
N LEU A 326 -13.92 -27.05 0.06
CA LEU A 326 -13.36 -25.88 0.78
C LEU A 326 -11.96 -26.17 1.33
N MET A 327 -11.75 -27.34 1.94
CA MET A 327 -10.44 -27.74 2.47
C MET A 327 -9.35 -27.79 1.38
N ALA A 328 -9.72 -28.11 0.13
CA ALA A 328 -8.82 -28.09 -1.02
C ALA A 328 -8.43 -26.68 -1.52
N VAL A 329 -9.08 -25.61 -1.06
CA VAL A 329 -8.76 -24.23 -1.48
C VAL A 329 -7.47 -23.75 -0.79
N GLN A 330 -6.34 -23.87 -1.47
CA GLN A 330 -5.07 -23.29 -1.00
C GLN A 330 -5.07 -21.75 -1.15
N PRO A 331 -4.64 -20.98 -0.13
CA PRO A 331 -4.52 -19.51 -0.19
C PRO A 331 -3.52 -19.07 -1.28
N ASP A 332 -4.01 -18.36 -2.30
CA ASP A 332 -3.18 -17.78 -3.37
C ASP A 332 -3.92 -16.72 -4.21
N GLY A 333 -3.15 -15.74 -4.71
CA GLY A 333 -3.62 -14.60 -5.47
C GLY A 333 -4.10 -13.46 -4.57
N ALA A 334 -4.41 -12.33 -5.21
CA ALA A 334 -5.01 -11.18 -4.54
C ALA A 334 -6.47 -11.42 -4.14
N SER A 335 -7.14 -10.38 -3.66
CA SER A 335 -8.50 -10.42 -3.13
C SER A 335 -9.42 -9.41 -3.84
N ALA A 336 -10.16 -9.91 -4.85
CA ALA A 336 -11.19 -9.18 -5.60
C ALA A 336 -12.60 -9.60 -5.16
N LEU A 337 -12.92 -9.42 -3.87
CA LEU A 337 -14.13 -9.93 -3.21
C LEU A 337 -15.47 -9.49 -3.84
N ALA A 338 -15.47 -8.42 -4.65
CA ALA A 338 -16.64 -7.94 -5.37
C ALA A 338 -16.71 -8.38 -6.85
N GLN A 339 -15.70 -9.07 -7.39
CA GLN A 339 -15.65 -9.46 -8.80
C GLN A 339 -16.37 -10.78 -9.10
N TRP A 340 -17.68 -10.84 -8.80
CA TRP A 340 -18.54 -12.01 -9.03
C TRP A 340 -19.91 -11.62 -9.61
N GLN A 341 -20.71 -12.61 -10.00
CA GLN A 341 -22.05 -12.41 -10.58
C GLN A 341 -23.13 -13.12 -9.75
N PRO A 342 -24.19 -12.41 -9.29
CA PRO A 342 -25.30 -13.03 -8.59
C PRO A 342 -26.15 -13.94 -9.49
N GLN A 343 -26.46 -15.13 -8.98
CA GLN A 343 -27.37 -16.10 -9.58
C GLN A 343 -28.80 -15.83 -9.08
N PRO A 344 -29.82 -15.62 -9.94
CA PRO A 344 -31.17 -15.17 -9.52
C PRO A 344 -31.93 -16.13 -8.59
N GLU A 345 -31.64 -17.43 -8.66
CA GLU A 345 -32.27 -18.47 -7.84
C GLU A 345 -31.75 -18.50 -6.40
N VAL A 346 -30.49 -18.09 -6.19
CA VAL A 346 -29.89 -17.98 -4.85
C VAL A 346 -30.54 -16.84 -4.09
N LYS A 347 -31.03 -17.11 -2.87
CA LYS A 347 -31.71 -16.10 -2.04
C LYS A 347 -30.85 -15.58 -0.89
N GLU A 348 -29.74 -16.24 -0.61
CA GLU A 348 -28.81 -15.85 0.43
C GLU A 348 -27.38 -16.16 0.03
N TYR A 349 -26.49 -15.19 0.21
CA TYR A 349 -25.06 -15.35 0.09
C TYR A 349 -24.42 -15.33 1.48
N LEU A 350 -23.59 -16.34 1.77
CA LEU A 350 -22.62 -16.30 2.84
C LEU A 350 -21.27 -15.90 2.25
N MET A 351 -20.66 -14.81 2.72
CA MET A 351 -19.28 -14.46 2.42
C MET A 351 -18.39 -14.82 3.60
N VAL A 352 -17.39 -15.69 3.38
CA VAL A 352 -16.41 -16.07 4.40
C VAL A 352 -15.03 -15.59 3.96
N SER A 353 -14.58 -14.49 4.58
CA SER A 353 -13.44 -13.65 4.17
C SER A 353 -12.91 -12.86 5.37
N ASP A 354 -11.70 -12.31 5.28
CA ASP A 354 -11.26 -11.26 6.21
C ASP A 354 -11.69 -9.85 5.78
N GLY A 355 -12.27 -9.71 4.58
CA GLY A 355 -12.75 -8.44 4.04
C GLY A 355 -11.66 -7.56 3.42
N LEU A 356 -10.40 -7.97 3.42
CA LEU A 356 -9.34 -7.23 2.74
C LEU A 356 -9.59 -7.26 1.23
N LEU A 357 -9.66 -6.07 0.63
CA LEU A 357 -9.83 -5.92 -0.82
C LEU A 357 -8.57 -5.25 -1.38
N THR A 358 -7.78 -6.04 -2.11
CA THR A 358 -6.47 -5.68 -2.66
C THR A 358 -6.47 -5.62 -4.18
N TYR A 359 -7.59 -6.00 -4.81
CA TYR A 359 -7.69 -6.12 -6.27
C TYR A 359 -9.13 -5.95 -6.76
N GLY A 360 -9.29 -5.72 -8.06
CA GLY A 360 -10.62 -5.63 -8.69
C GLY A 360 -11.44 -4.38 -8.27
N PRO A 361 -12.79 -4.45 -8.34
CA PRO A 361 -13.67 -3.33 -8.00
C PRO A 361 -13.95 -3.23 -6.49
N GLU A 362 -14.14 -2.01 -5.96
CA GLU A 362 -14.53 -1.82 -4.54
C GLU A 362 -16.00 -2.13 -4.24
N ALA A 363 -16.90 -1.94 -5.22
CA ALA A 363 -18.34 -2.05 -5.03
C ALA A 363 -18.87 -3.43 -5.42
N LEU A 364 -19.70 -4.03 -4.55
CA LEU A 364 -20.38 -5.30 -4.80
C LEU A 364 -21.28 -5.27 -6.05
N PRO A 365 -21.52 -6.42 -6.71
CA PRO A 365 -22.53 -6.51 -7.76
C PRO A 365 -23.92 -6.29 -7.16
N ALA A 366 -24.80 -5.65 -7.93
CA ALA A 366 -26.17 -5.38 -7.50
C ALA A 366 -26.95 -6.68 -7.25
N LEU A 367 -27.45 -6.87 -6.02
CA LEU A 367 -28.27 -8.02 -5.63
C LEU A 367 -29.76 -7.74 -5.85
N GLY A 368 -30.55 -8.79 -6.07
CA GLY A 368 -32.01 -8.71 -6.14
C GLY A 368 -32.64 -8.32 -4.81
N ALA A 369 -33.83 -7.70 -4.84
CA ALA A 369 -34.52 -7.21 -3.63
C ALA A 369 -34.93 -8.33 -2.64
N ASP A 370 -34.96 -9.59 -3.09
CA ASP A 370 -35.18 -10.80 -2.30
C ASP A 370 -33.89 -11.53 -1.89
N GLN A 371 -32.72 -11.10 -2.40
CA GLN A 371 -31.42 -11.67 -2.08
C GLN A 371 -30.79 -11.00 -0.86
N ARG A 372 -30.09 -11.79 -0.03
CA ARG A 372 -29.41 -11.31 1.19
C ARG A 372 -27.92 -11.62 1.16
N LEU A 373 -27.11 -10.83 1.86
CA LEU A 373 -25.68 -11.09 2.07
C LEU A 373 -25.36 -11.08 3.57
N PHE A 374 -24.85 -12.20 4.07
CA PHE A 374 -24.25 -12.31 5.40
C PHE A 374 -22.74 -12.45 5.25
N ALA A 375 -21.97 -11.85 6.16
CA ALA A 375 -20.52 -11.90 6.15
C ALA A 375 -19.98 -12.56 7.42
N ILE A 376 -18.90 -13.32 7.30
CA ILE A 376 -18.27 -14.10 8.37
C ILE A 376 -16.75 -13.90 8.28
N SER A 377 -16.10 -13.50 9.37
CA SER A 377 -14.64 -13.47 9.48
C SER A 377 -14.16 -14.13 10.76
N SER A 378 -13.14 -14.98 10.64
CA SER A 378 -12.35 -15.51 11.76
C SER A 378 -10.97 -14.84 11.92
N ALA A 379 -10.66 -13.81 11.13
CA ALA A 379 -9.32 -13.20 11.07
C ALA A 379 -8.96 -12.31 12.28
N GLY A 380 -9.91 -12.09 13.18
CA GLY A 380 -9.74 -11.22 14.36
C GLY A 380 -9.42 -9.78 13.95
N ALA A 381 -8.40 -9.18 14.56
CA ALA A 381 -7.99 -7.79 14.29
C ALA A 381 -7.38 -7.55 12.88
N ARG A 382 -7.24 -8.59 12.04
CA ARG A 382 -6.91 -8.43 10.61
C ARG A 382 -8.15 -8.19 9.73
N THR A 383 -9.35 -8.31 10.28
CA THR A 383 -10.60 -8.15 9.52
C THR A 383 -10.84 -6.69 9.12
N ASP A 384 -11.22 -6.43 7.88
CA ASP A 384 -11.92 -5.20 7.46
C ASP A 384 -13.40 -5.30 7.89
N ALA A 385 -13.62 -5.17 9.20
CA ALA A 385 -14.93 -5.28 9.82
C ALA A 385 -15.90 -4.18 9.35
N ALA A 386 -15.38 -3.02 8.94
CA ALA A 386 -16.18 -1.92 8.39
C ALA A 386 -16.78 -2.30 7.03
N ARG A 387 -15.97 -2.81 6.10
CA ARG A 387 -16.44 -3.27 4.78
C ARG A 387 -17.44 -4.41 4.90
N LEU A 388 -17.10 -5.48 5.62
CA LEU A 388 -17.96 -6.66 5.75
C LEU A 388 -19.31 -6.31 6.39
N ARG A 389 -19.32 -5.45 7.42
CA ARG A 389 -20.54 -4.92 8.04
C ARG A 389 -21.35 -4.11 7.06
N GLY A 390 -20.79 -3.05 6.46
CA GLY A 390 -21.50 -2.18 5.53
C GLY A 390 -22.08 -2.93 4.32
N TRP A 391 -21.33 -3.87 3.76
CA TRP A 391 -21.78 -4.76 2.68
C TRP A 391 -22.96 -5.66 3.08
N SER A 392 -22.93 -6.27 4.26
CA SER A 392 -24.02 -7.13 4.74
C SER A 392 -25.29 -6.35 5.12
N GLU A 393 -25.14 -5.20 5.77
CA GLU A 393 -26.25 -4.35 6.20
C GLU A 393 -26.96 -3.69 5.01
N ALA A 394 -26.21 -3.24 4.00
CA ALA A 394 -26.76 -2.71 2.74
C ALA A 394 -27.63 -3.74 1.98
N HIS A 395 -27.44 -5.03 2.24
CA HIS A 395 -28.18 -6.14 1.64
C HIS A 395 -29.01 -6.93 2.66
N ALA A 396 -29.41 -6.28 3.76
CA ALA A 396 -30.33 -6.79 4.78
C ALA A 396 -29.94 -8.13 5.43
N GLY A 397 -28.65 -8.44 5.50
CA GLY A 397 -28.08 -9.50 6.34
C GLY A 397 -27.35 -8.92 7.56
N SER A 398 -26.29 -9.59 7.99
CA SER A 398 -25.41 -9.16 9.09
C SER A 398 -23.97 -9.67 8.92
N PHE A 399 -23.04 -9.03 9.63
CA PHE A 399 -21.64 -9.46 9.74
C PHE A 399 -21.37 -10.09 11.11
N VAL A 400 -20.85 -11.33 11.10
CA VAL A 400 -20.54 -12.12 12.28
C VAL A 400 -19.03 -12.23 12.46
N ALA A 401 -18.51 -11.62 13.53
CA ALA A 401 -17.11 -11.74 13.93
C ALA A 401 -16.90 -13.03 14.75
N LEU A 402 -16.28 -14.05 14.13
CA LEU A 402 -16.19 -15.39 14.68
C LEU A 402 -15.10 -15.49 15.76
N GLY A 403 -15.51 -15.29 17.01
CA GLY A 403 -14.67 -15.43 18.21
C GLY A 403 -14.41 -16.89 18.61
N SER A 404 -14.43 -17.17 19.91
CA SER A 404 -14.31 -18.54 20.46
C SER A 404 -15.64 -19.22 20.80
N ASP A 405 -16.71 -18.44 20.95
CA ASP A 405 -18.08 -18.93 21.20
C ASP A 405 -18.79 -19.13 19.86
N ILE A 406 -18.67 -20.35 19.31
CA ILE A 406 -19.24 -20.73 18.01
C ILE A 406 -20.77 -20.80 18.10
N ASP A 407 -21.33 -21.24 19.23
CA ASP A 407 -22.77 -21.28 19.47
C ASP A 407 -23.39 -19.87 19.48
N ALA A 408 -22.69 -18.85 19.98
CA ALA A 408 -23.14 -17.46 19.89
C ALA A 408 -23.12 -16.95 18.45
N ALA A 409 -22.03 -17.20 17.71
CA ALA A 409 -21.94 -16.84 16.29
C ALA A 409 -23.01 -17.57 15.45
N ALA A 410 -23.33 -18.82 15.76
CA ALA A 410 -24.39 -19.58 15.10
C ALA A 410 -25.78 -19.01 15.41
N ARG A 411 -26.06 -18.65 16.67
CA ARG A 411 -27.32 -17.95 17.05
C ARG A 411 -27.46 -16.61 16.34
N GLU A 412 -26.39 -15.84 16.22
CA GLU A 412 -26.38 -14.56 15.51
C GLU A 412 -26.63 -14.74 14.01
N LEU A 413 -25.89 -15.63 13.35
CA LEU A 413 -26.01 -15.92 11.92
C LEU A 413 -27.41 -16.46 11.54
N LEU A 414 -28.03 -17.25 12.42
CA LEU A 414 -29.35 -17.89 12.22
C LEU A 414 -30.53 -17.09 12.81
N SER A 415 -30.31 -15.82 13.18
CA SER A 415 -31.37 -14.90 13.62
C SER A 415 -31.75 -13.89 12.53
N VAL A 416 -32.98 -13.40 12.56
CA VAL A 416 -33.43 -12.27 11.72
C VAL A 416 -32.69 -10.99 12.16
N PRO A 417 -32.03 -10.24 11.25
CA PRO A 417 -31.40 -8.98 11.59
C PRO A 417 -32.37 -7.97 12.21
N LEU A 418 -31.88 -7.18 13.16
CA LEU A 418 -32.72 -6.22 13.90
C LEU A 418 -33.17 -5.06 12.99
N ASP A 419 -34.48 -4.94 12.77
CA ASP A 419 -35.08 -3.74 12.19
C ASP A 419 -34.92 -2.57 13.17
N VAL A 420 -34.38 -1.46 12.67
CA VAL A 420 -34.14 -0.23 13.42
C VAL A 420 -34.46 0.94 12.51
N GLN A 421 -35.44 1.74 12.90
CA GLN A 421 -35.91 2.91 12.15
C GLN A 421 -35.79 4.14 13.03
N ILE A 422 -35.38 5.27 12.44
CA ILE A 422 -35.18 6.54 13.15
C ILE A 422 -35.98 7.64 12.44
N ASP A 423 -36.77 8.36 13.23
CA ASP A 423 -37.40 9.62 12.84
C ASP A 423 -36.55 10.76 13.41
N ALA A 424 -35.75 11.36 12.54
CA ALA A 424 -34.85 12.45 12.85
C ALA A 424 -35.57 13.79 12.69
N GLY A 425 -35.90 14.43 13.82
CA GLY A 425 -36.62 15.71 13.82
C GLY A 425 -35.87 16.85 13.12
N ARG A 426 -36.60 17.94 12.83
CA ARG A 426 -36.00 19.15 12.22
C ARG A 426 -34.87 19.67 13.10
N GLY A 427 -33.66 19.78 12.53
CA GLY A 427 -32.46 20.23 13.22
C GLY A 427 -31.48 19.10 13.59
N VAL A 428 -31.83 17.84 13.35
CA VAL A 428 -30.88 16.72 13.35
C VAL A 428 -30.24 16.56 11.97
N GLN A 429 -28.95 16.25 11.92
CA GLN A 429 -28.18 15.98 10.70
C GLN A 429 -27.21 14.81 10.94
N ASP A 430 -26.76 14.18 9.84
CA ASP A 430 -25.69 13.17 9.83
C ASP A 430 -25.87 12.07 10.89
N VAL A 431 -27.08 11.48 10.94
CA VAL A 431 -27.40 10.39 11.87
C VAL A 431 -26.69 9.11 11.43
N VAL A 432 -25.96 8.50 12.37
CA VAL A 432 -25.29 7.20 12.18
C VAL A 432 -25.79 6.21 13.23
N ILE A 433 -26.08 5.00 12.78
CA ILE A 433 -26.42 3.86 13.65
C ILE A 433 -25.18 3.00 13.79
N ASP A 434 -24.63 2.90 15.00
CA ASP A 434 -23.57 1.96 15.31
C ASP A 434 -24.15 0.67 15.90
N ARG A 435 -23.98 -0.41 15.13
CA ARG A 435 -24.47 -1.77 15.41
C ARG A 435 -23.40 -2.68 16.02
N ARG A 436 -22.17 -2.21 16.24
CA ARG A 436 -21.07 -3.01 16.84
C ARG A 436 -21.44 -3.65 18.18
N SER A 437 -22.28 -2.98 18.96
CA SER A 437 -22.75 -3.42 20.29
C SER A 437 -24.07 -4.22 20.28
N GLN A 438 -24.63 -4.51 19.10
CA GLN A 438 -26.00 -5.05 18.98
C GLN A 438 -26.12 -6.48 19.54
N ALA A 439 -25.14 -7.34 19.29
CA ALA A 439 -25.09 -8.71 19.85
C ALA A 439 -25.01 -8.72 21.39
N GLN A 440 -24.43 -7.66 21.97
CA GLN A 440 -24.33 -7.42 23.41
C GLN A 440 -25.58 -6.71 23.98
N GLY A 441 -26.58 -6.43 23.13
CA GLY A 441 -27.89 -5.92 23.53
C GLY A 441 -27.98 -4.40 23.62
N TRP A 442 -27.14 -3.69 22.87
CA TRP A 442 -27.12 -2.23 22.81
C TRP A 442 -27.01 -1.71 21.37
N LEU A 443 -27.79 -0.69 21.06
CA LEU A 443 -27.67 0.10 19.85
C LEU A 443 -27.09 1.47 20.21
N TRP A 444 -26.10 1.93 19.45
CA TRP A 444 -25.52 3.25 19.63
C TRP A 444 -25.94 4.14 18.45
N LEU A 445 -26.29 5.38 18.73
CA LEU A 445 -26.78 6.35 17.73
C LEU A 445 -26.02 7.65 17.91
N HIS A 446 -25.41 8.12 16.83
CA HIS A 446 -24.65 9.36 16.78
C HIS A 446 -25.35 10.36 15.86
N ALA A 447 -25.36 11.65 16.20
CA ALA A 447 -25.92 12.69 15.33
C ALA A 447 -25.30 14.07 15.59
N ARG A 448 -25.35 14.96 14.60
CA ARG A 448 -25.09 16.39 14.78
C ARG A 448 -26.42 17.14 14.93
N LEU A 449 -26.51 18.05 15.90
CA LEU A 449 -27.71 18.84 16.17
C LEU A 449 -27.44 20.34 15.93
N ALA A 450 -28.42 21.04 15.37
CA ALA A 450 -28.40 22.50 15.24
C ALA A 450 -28.54 23.23 16.58
N ALA A 451 -29.19 22.62 17.57
CA ALA A 451 -29.38 23.12 18.92
C ALA A 451 -29.54 21.95 19.91
N GLU A 452 -29.46 22.22 21.22
CA GLU A 452 -29.77 21.23 22.26
C GLU A 452 -31.28 20.85 22.25
N GLY A 453 -31.60 19.60 22.61
CA GLY A 453 -32.99 19.18 22.86
C GLY A 453 -33.88 18.84 21.65
N VAL A 454 -33.31 18.57 20.46
CA VAL A 454 -34.12 18.21 19.27
C VAL A 454 -34.82 16.85 19.47
N PRO A 455 -36.15 16.74 19.26
CA PRO A 455 -36.86 15.47 19.42
C PRO A 455 -36.50 14.48 18.31
N MET A 456 -36.05 13.30 18.73
CA MET A 456 -35.85 12.12 17.88
C MET A 456 -36.74 10.98 18.37
N ARG A 457 -37.20 10.14 17.44
CA ARG A 457 -37.89 8.89 17.77
C ARG A 457 -37.18 7.70 17.14
N VAL A 458 -37.23 6.56 17.82
CA VAL A 458 -36.67 5.29 17.38
C VAL A 458 -37.74 4.22 17.41
N ARG A 459 -37.68 3.28 16.47
CA ARG A 459 -38.52 2.10 16.38
C ARG A 459 -37.59 0.90 16.19
N VAL A 460 -37.76 -0.12 17.02
CA VAL A 460 -36.88 -1.31 17.07
C VAL A 460 -37.73 -2.57 16.92
N ALA A 461 -37.23 -3.56 16.19
CA ALA A 461 -37.88 -4.85 15.96
C ALA A 461 -39.35 -4.74 15.45
N GLY A 462 -39.64 -3.71 14.64
CA GLY A 462 -40.98 -3.47 14.09
C GLY A 462 -42.03 -2.95 15.10
N GLY A 463 -41.63 -2.60 16.33
CA GLY A 463 -42.54 -2.10 17.38
C GLY A 463 -43.01 -0.65 17.21
N GLU A 464 -43.58 -0.11 18.30
CA GLU A 464 -44.04 1.28 18.37
C GLU A 464 -42.89 2.31 18.32
N TRP A 465 -43.21 3.54 17.89
CA TRP A 465 -42.29 4.67 17.90
C TRP A 465 -42.08 5.21 19.31
N GLN A 466 -40.85 5.08 19.82
CA GLN A 466 -40.44 5.57 21.14
C GLN A 466 -39.66 6.87 21.00
N ALA A 467 -40.00 7.89 21.78
CA ALA A 467 -39.17 9.09 21.89
C ALA A 467 -37.88 8.77 22.65
N LEU A 468 -36.76 9.39 22.24
CA LEU A 468 -35.53 9.30 23.02
C LEU A 468 -35.71 9.98 24.39
N PRO A 469 -35.07 9.47 25.48
CA PRO A 469 -35.17 10.09 26.80
C PRO A 469 -34.46 11.46 26.85
N ALA A 470 -34.74 12.22 27.90
CA ALA A 470 -34.20 13.57 28.08
C ALA A 470 -32.66 13.61 27.98
N THR A 471 -32.17 14.58 27.21
CA THR A 471 -30.74 14.79 26.95
C THR A 471 -29.99 15.21 28.20
N GLN A 472 -28.98 14.44 28.59
CA GLN A 472 -28.01 14.82 29.62
C GLN A 472 -26.89 15.64 28.97
N LYS A 473 -26.42 16.68 29.65
CA LYS A 473 -25.26 17.44 29.16
C LYS A 473 -23.98 16.68 29.52
N ASN A 474 -23.10 16.47 28.55
CA ASN A 474 -21.71 16.08 28.79
C ASN A 474 -20.79 17.30 28.57
N GLU A 475 -19.72 17.39 29.35
CA GLU A 475 -18.75 18.49 29.28
C GLU A 475 -17.62 18.18 28.28
N ASP A 476 -17.34 16.90 27.99
CA ASP A 476 -16.41 16.50 26.94
C ASP A 476 -17.09 16.50 25.57
N GLY A 477 -17.05 17.67 24.93
CA GLY A 477 -17.47 17.84 23.54
C GLY A 477 -16.60 17.09 22.53
N ASP A 478 -15.32 16.88 22.82
CA ASP A 478 -14.37 16.28 21.88
C ASP A 478 -14.56 14.77 21.78
N LEU A 479 -14.86 14.12 22.90
CA LEU A 479 -15.29 12.72 22.96
C LEU A 479 -16.53 12.50 22.09
N LEU A 480 -17.62 13.24 22.33
CA LEU A 480 -18.88 13.02 21.60
C LEU A 480 -18.77 13.36 20.11
N ALA A 481 -18.06 14.43 19.76
CA ALA A 481 -17.87 14.83 18.37
C ALA A 481 -16.92 13.87 17.62
N GLY A 482 -15.83 13.43 18.26
CA GLY A 482 -14.91 12.43 17.70
C GLY A 482 -15.54 11.06 17.51
N LEU A 483 -16.43 10.62 18.41
CA LEU A 483 -17.21 9.37 18.25
C LEU A 483 -18.17 9.45 17.06
N TRP A 484 -18.88 10.58 16.89
CA TRP A 484 -19.70 10.81 15.70
C TRP A 484 -18.86 10.80 14.42
N ALA A 485 -17.68 11.44 14.42
CA ALA A 485 -16.78 11.46 13.27
C ALA A 485 -16.25 10.06 12.92
N GLN A 486 -15.87 9.25 13.92
CA GLN A 486 -15.48 7.85 13.72
C GLN A 486 -16.62 7.03 13.08
N ALA A 487 -17.82 7.11 13.64
CA ALA A 487 -18.99 6.38 13.12
C ALA A 487 -19.34 6.82 11.69
N ARG A 488 -19.27 8.12 11.40
CA ARG A 488 -19.54 8.70 10.06
C ARG A 488 -18.47 8.31 9.04
N LEU A 489 -17.19 8.25 9.42
CA LEU A 489 -16.11 7.69 8.58
C LEU A 489 -16.36 6.21 8.25
N GLN A 490 -16.73 5.39 9.24
CA GLN A 490 -17.01 3.97 9.02
C GLN A 490 -18.20 3.77 8.08
N GLN A 491 -19.28 4.53 8.25
CA GLN A 491 -20.43 4.50 7.34
C GLN A 491 -20.01 4.85 5.90
N MET A 492 -19.24 5.91 5.70
CA MET A 492 -18.75 6.35 4.39
C MET A 492 -17.76 5.35 3.75
N SER A 493 -16.99 4.60 4.55
CA SER A 493 -16.01 3.62 4.04
C SER A 493 -16.63 2.46 3.25
N THR A 494 -17.94 2.24 3.38
CA THR A 494 -18.72 1.26 2.59
C THR A 494 -18.65 1.54 1.08
N ASP A 495 -18.52 2.81 0.69
CA ASP A 495 -18.18 3.27 -0.66
C ASP A 495 -17.06 4.31 -0.56
N ARG A 496 -15.85 3.81 -0.30
CA ARG A 496 -14.65 4.64 -0.12
C ARG A 496 -14.37 5.49 -1.36
N ARG A 497 -14.42 4.91 -2.57
CA ARG A 497 -14.15 5.63 -3.83
C ARG A 497 -15.05 6.85 -4.02
N SER A 498 -16.36 6.75 -3.77
CA SER A 498 -17.26 7.92 -3.91
C SER A 498 -17.13 8.92 -2.76
N ASN A 499 -16.83 8.46 -1.54
CA ASN A 499 -16.76 9.32 -0.36
C ASN A 499 -15.35 9.86 -0.03
N ARG A 500 -14.33 9.54 -0.84
CA ARG A 500 -12.90 9.78 -0.50
C ARG A 500 -12.59 11.20 -0.03
N GLU A 501 -13.08 12.22 -0.73
CA GLU A 501 -12.86 13.63 -0.37
C GLU A 501 -13.55 14.00 0.95
N ALA A 502 -14.79 13.54 1.16
CA ALA A 502 -15.55 13.77 2.40
C ALA A 502 -14.92 13.04 3.60
N MET A 503 -14.42 11.82 3.39
CA MET A 503 -13.66 11.06 4.39
C MET A 503 -12.36 11.76 4.74
N GLN A 504 -11.61 12.26 3.76
CA GLN A 504 -10.37 12.99 3.99
C GLN A 504 -10.63 14.30 4.77
N LEU A 505 -11.63 15.09 4.38
CA LEU A 505 -12.02 16.33 5.06
C LEU A 505 -12.47 16.07 6.51
N LEU A 506 -13.30 15.04 6.74
CA LEU A 506 -13.74 14.67 8.09
C LEU A 506 -12.57 14.18 8.95
N SER A 507 -11.67 13.36 8.39
CA SER A 507 -10.44 12.93 9.07
C SER A 507 -9.54 14.11 9.45
N GLN A 508 -9.43 15.11 8.55
CA GLN A 508 -8.66 16.33 8.79
C GLN A 508 -9.30 17.26 9.82
N GLN A 509 -10.63 17.35 9.88
CA GLN A 509 -11.34 18.15 10.89
C GLN A 509 -11.20 17.57 12.31
N PHE A 510 -11.14 16.25 12.44
CA PHE A 510 -11.15 15.53 13.73
C PHE A 510 -9.81 14.88 14.11
N SER A 511 -8.73 15.15 13.36
CA SER A 511 -7.39 14.57 13.57
C SER A 511 -7.38 13.03 13.64
N LEU A 512 -8.22 12.38 12.83
CA LEU A 512 -8.35 10.93 12.79
C LEU A 512 -7.39 10.32 11.76
N VAL A 513 -6.68 9.27 12.15
CA VAL A 513 -5.99 8.38 11.21
C VAL A 513 -7.03 7.52 10.51
N GLY A 514 -6.93 7.39 9.18
CA GLY A 514 -7.85 6.62 8.35
C GLY A 514 -7.19 6.08 7.09
N PRO A 515 -7.91 5.33 6.22
CA PRO A 515 -7.31 4.69 5.05
C PRO A 515 -6.68 5.65 4.03
N ASP A 516 -7.09 6.92 4.06
CA ASP A 516 -6.65 8.04 3.19
C ASP A 516 -5.94 9.18 3.95
N THR A 517 -5.79 9.08 5.28
CA THR A 517 -5.26 10.17 6.13
C THR A 517 -4.28 9.64 7.15
N SER A 518 -3.07 10.20 7.15
CA SER A 518 -2.01 9.90 8.13
C SER A 518 -1.82 11.09 9.07
N LEU A 519 -1.36 10.84 10.30
CA LEU A 519 -0.96 11.87 11.26
C LEU A 519 0.55 12.08 11.18
N ILE A 520 1.01 13.32 10.94
CA ILE A 520 2.44 13.66 10.83
C ILE A 520 2.88 14.74 11.84
N VAL A 521 4.05 14.55 12.44
CA VAL A 521 4.74 15.54 13.31
C VAL A 521 6.02 15.99 12.60
N LEU A 522 6.26 17.30 12.51
CA LEU A 522 7.50 17.87 11.94
C LEU A 522 8.27 18.72 12.96
N GLU A 523 9.59 18.82 12.75
CA GLU A 523 10.50 19.55 13.64
C GLU A 523 10.42 21.08 13.50
N THR A 524 10.45 21.60 12.27
CA THR A 524 10.63 23.04 12.02
C THR A 524 9.41 23.70 11.38
N LEU A 525 9.24 25.01 11.61
CA LEU A 525 8.23 25.81 10.92
C LEU A 525 8.50 25.88 9.41
N ASP A 526 9.76 25.90 8.99
CA ASP A 526 10.14 25.95 7.58
C ASP A 526 9.79 24.66 6.84
N ASP A 527 9.82 23.50 7.50
CA ASP A 527 9.30 22.25 6.93
C ASP A 527 7.77 22.27 6.80
N TYR A 528 7.05 22.74 7.82
CA TYR A 528 5.60 22.92 7.74
C TYR A 528 5.23 23.83 6.55
N LEU A 529 5.91 24.97 6.38
CA LEU A 529 5.72 25.90 5.26
C LEU A 529 6.10 25.29 3.90
N ARG A 530 7.31 24.74 3.76
CA ARG A 530 7.82 24.09 2.53
C ARG A 530 6.83 23.05 1.99
N TYR A 531 6.22 22.28 2.89
CA TYR A 531 5.27 21.25 2.50
C TYR A 531 3.81 21.69 2.55
N ALA A 532 3.53 22.97 2.84
CA ALA A 532 2.19 23.55 2.99
C ALA A 532 1.28 22.70 3.91
N ILE A 533 1.82 22.26 5.04
CA ILE A 533 1.14 21.54 6.11
C ILE A 533 0.95 22.53 7.26
N ARG A 534 -0.31 22.82 7.63
CA ARG A 534 -0.62 23.77 8.70
C ARG A 534 -0.39 23.10 10.08
N PRO A 535 0.51 23.63 10.93
CA PRO A 535 0.80 23.02 12.23
C PRO A 535 -0.30 23.28 13.27
N SER A 536 -0.30 22.46 14.31
CA SER A 536 -1.09 22.62 15.54
C SER A 536 -0.38 23.58 16.53
N GLY A 537 -1.11 24.00 17.57
CA GLY A 537 -0.53 24.71 18.72
C GLY A 537 0.28 25.98 18.39
N LYS A 538 1.45 26.11 19.03
CA LYS A 538 2.27 27.34 19.08
C LYS A 538 2.66 27.90 17.70
N LEU A 539 2.95 27.03 16.72
CA LEU A 539 3.52 27.42 15.42
C LEU A 539 2.47 27.97 14.42
N ARG A 540 1.17 27.77 14.69
CA ARG A 540 0.11 28.02 13.71
C ARG A 540 0.00 29.47 13.24
N ALA A 541 0.15 30.44 14.14
CA ALA A 541 0.00 31.86 13.81
C ALA A 541 1.10 32.38 12.89
N GLU A 542 2.35 31.93 13.09
CA GLU A 542 3.48 32.31 12.24
C GLU A 542 3.43 31.60 10.87
N TYR A 543 3.02 30.33 10.85
CA TYR A 543 2.70 29.61 9.61
C TYR A 543 1.67 30.38 8.78
N ASP A 544 0.52 30.72 9.38
CA ASP A 544 -0.58 31.38 8.68
C ASP A 544 -0.13 32.75 8.08
N GLN A 545 0.75 33.47 8.78
CA GLN A 545 1.31 34.75 8.31
C GLN A 545 2.32 34.60 7.16
N ARG A 546 3.19 33.57 7.20
CA ARG A 546 4.20 33.33 6.17
C ARG A 546 3.60 32.72 4.91
N PHE A 547 2.77 31.69 5.06
CA PHE A 547 2.10 31.00 3.95
C PHE A 547 1.23 31.94 3.09
N ALA A 548 0.55 32.91 3.73
CA ALA A 548 -0.24 33.92 3.02
C ALA A 548 0.56 34.81 2.06
N ARG A 549 1.90 34.89 2.20
CA ARG A 549 2.79 35.59 1.25
C ARG A 549 3.11 34.70 0.05
N GLU A 550 3.52 33.46 0.30
CA GLU A 550 3.90 32.48 -0.74
C GLU A 550 2.77 32.17 -1.73
N VAL A 551 1.51 32.20 -1.25
CA VAL A 551 0.33 32.02 -2.10
C VAL A 551 0.17 33.14 -3.15
N ALA A 552 0.60 34.38 -2.86
CA ALA A 552 0.46 35.51 -3.78
C ALA A 552 1.40 35.44 -5.00
N ASP A 553 2.58 34.83 -4.85
CA ASP A 553 3.59 34.72 -5.92
C ASP A 553 3.33 33.54 -6.89
N ARG A 554 2.48 32.59 -6.48
CA ARG A 554 2.31 31.28 -7.13
C ARG A 554 1.76 31.35 -8.55
N ASP A 555 0.76 32.21 -8.77
CA ASP A 555 0.11 32.41 -10.07
C ASP A 555 1.07 32.87 -11.18
N ALA A 556 2.13 33.61 -10.82
CA ALA A 556 3.16 34.04 -11.74
C ALA A 556 4.11 32.89 -12.12
N ALA A 557 4.52 32.09 -11.13
CA ALA A 557 5.39 30.93 -11.32
C ALA A 557 4.72 29.81 -12.16
N ASP A 558 3.41 29.58 -11.98
CA ASP A 558 2.66 28.59 -12.77
C ASP A 558 2.61 28.97 -14.26
N ARG A 559 2.45 30.26 -14.61
CA ARG A 559 2.47 30.73 -16.01
C ARG A 559 3.86 30.60 -16.63
N GLN A 560 4.90 31.03 -15.93
CA GLN A 560 6.30 30.93 -16.39
C GLN A 560 6.71 29.47 -16.66
N ARG A 561 6.21 28.50 -15.88
CA ARG A 561 6.46 27.06 -16.11
C ARG A 561 5.86 26.57 -17.43
N LEU A 562 4.60 26.91 -17.71
CA LEU A 562 3.95 26.48 -18.95
C LEU A 562 4.69 27.03 -20.18
N ASP A 563 5.12 28.29 -20.13
CA ASP A 563 5.88 28.87 -21.23
C ASP A 563 7.30 28.26 -21.36
N LYS A 564 7.99 27.88 -20.27
CA LYS A 564 9.23 27.06 -20.31
C LYS A 564 8.99 25.76 -21.10
N VAL A 565 7.90 25.04 -20.82
CA VAL A 565 7.55 23.79 -21.51
C VAL A 565 7.21 24.03 -22.97
N VAL A 566 6.48 25.09 -23.31
CA VAL A 566 6.18 25.48 -24.70
C VAL A 566 7.46 25.82 -25.48
N THR A 567 8.42 26.53 -24.88
CA THR A 567 9.74 26.79 -25.52
C THR A 567 10.51 25.49 -25.78
N GLN A 568 10.55 24.57 -24.81
CA GLN A 568 11.20 23.26 -24.99
C GLN A 568 10.49 22.42 -26.08
N TRP A 569 9.16 22.48 -26.16
CA TRP A 569 8.38 21.80 -27.19
C TRP A 569 8.65 22.36 -28.59
N GLN A 570 8.79 23.69 -28.73
CA GLN A 570 9.20 24.34 -29.99
C GLN A 570 10.62 23.92 -30.41
N GLN A 571 11.56 23.79 -29.47
CA GLN A 571 12.91 23.26 -29.77
C GLN A 571 12.84 21.81 -30.26
N ARG A 572 11.96 20.98 -29.67
CA ARG A 572 11.70 19.60 -30.13
C ARG A 572 11.13 19.56 -31.54
N GLN A 573 10.17 20.44 -31.87
CA GLN A 573 9.65 20.61 -33.23
C GLN A 573 10.74 21.04 -34.23
N GLN A 574 11.67 21.92 -33.84
CA GLN A 574 12.80 22.33 -34.69
C GLN A 574 13.78 21.18 -34.95
N TRP A 575 14.11 20.37 -33.92
CA TRP A 575 14.90 19.15 -34.08
C TRP A 575 14.22 18.15 -35.03
N TRP A 576 12.91 17.93 -34.86
CA TRP A 576 12.14 17.01 -35.68
C TRP A 576 12.05 17.47 -37.14
N ASN A 577 11.82 18.77 -37.38
CA ASN A 577 11.75 19.35 -38.74
C ASN A 577 13.11 19.37 -39.47
N ARG A 578 14.24 19.30 -38.76
CA ARG A 578 15.57 19.37 -39.34
C ARG A 578 15.94 18.08 -40.09
N SER A 579 16.51 18.23 -41.29
CA SER A 579 17.19 17.14 -42.00
C SER A 579 18.55 16.84 -41.35
N TRP A 580 18.79 15.57 -41.04
CA TRP A 580 20.03 15.10 -40.39
C TRP A 580 20.84 14.21 -41.36
N PRO A 581 22.19 14.29 -41.35
CA PRO A 581 23.05 13.39 -42.11
C PRO A 581 22.81 11.90 -41.86
N LYS A 582 23.26 11.04 -42.79
CA LYS A 582 23.19 9.57 -42.66
C LYS A 582 24.51 8.84 -42.99
N GLY A 583 25.54 9.57 -43.40
CA GLY A 583 26.92 9.08 -43.45
C GLY A 583 27.53 8.92 -42.04
N SER A 584 28.81 8.60 -42.00
CA SER A 584 29.60 8.65 -40.76
C SER A 584 29.82 10.11 -40.33
N PRO A 585 29.93 10.41 -39.02
CA PRO A 585 30.43 11.71 -38.56
C PRO A 585 31.82 11.99 -39.13
N PRO A 586 32.18 13.26 -39.42
CA PRO A 586 33.54 13.61 -39.81
C PRO A 586 34.51 13.24 -38.67
N GLN A 587 35.64 12.64 -39.02
CA GLN A 587 36.72 12.45 -38.06
C GLN A 587 37.23 13.82 -37.61
N ALA A 588 37.45 14.00 -36.31
CA ALA A 588 38.01 15.22 -35.78
C ALA A 588 39.49 15.32 -36.19
N ASP A 589 39.80 16.15 -37.19
CA ASP A 589 41.16 16.41 -37.63
C ASP A 589 41.99 16.98 -36.47
N ALA A 590 42.94 16.20 -35.97
CA ALA A 590 43.80 16.51 -34.82
C ALA A 590 44.83 17.65 -35.08
N LYS A 591 44.52 18.54 -36.04
CA LYS A 591 45.30 19.73 -36.42
C LYS A 591 44.45 21.01 -36.49
N ALA A 592 43.13 20.95 -36.32
CA ALA A 592 42.26 22.12 -36.34
C ALA A 592 42.21 22.92 -35.03
N LEU A 593 42.90 22.45 -33.97
CA LEU A 593 42.82 23.01 -32.60
C LEU A 593 43.93 24.03 -32.26
N GLU A 594 44.94 24.23 -33.08
CA GLU A 594 46.12 25.07 -32.75
C GLU A 594 46.07 26.53 -33.25
N VAL A 595 45.06 26.93 -34.04
CA VAL A 595 45.06 28.24 -34.76
C VAL A 595 43.96 29.20 -34.29
N ALA A 596 43.24 28.88 -33.21
CA ALA A 596 42.11 29.67 -32.70
C ALA A 596 42.31 30.21 -31.26
N SER A 597 43.51 30.09 -30.69
CA SER A 597 43.81 30.43 -29.29
C SER A 597 44.56 31.75 -29.10
N ALA A 598 44.46 32.68 -30.06
CA ALA A 598 45.24 33.91 -30.10
C ALA A 598 44.48 35.12 -30.66
N ASP A 599 43.23 35.33 -30.20
CA ASP A 599 42.70 36.66 -29.85
C ASP A 599 41.29 36.53 -29.23
N TYR A 600 40.82 37.61 -28.58
CA TYR A 600 39.57 37.74 -27.81
C TYR A 600 39.44 36.91 -26.53
N ALA A 601 39.52 37.61 -25.39
CA ALA A 601 39.13 37.10 -24.08
C ALA A 601 37.87 37.83 -23.57
N MET A 602 36.72 37.14 -23.51
CA MET A 602 35.67 37.33 -22.50
C MET A 602 34.58 36.25 -22.61
N GLU A 603 33.98 35.91 -21.45
CA GLU A 603 32.71 35.18 -21.27
C GLU A 603 32.39 33.98 -22.19
N SER A 604 33.25 32.97 -22.17
CA SER A 604 32.80 31.57 -21.93
C SER A 604 34.00 30.68 -21.58
N ALA A 605 33.85 29.81 -20.59
CA ALA A 605 34.90 28.90 -20.14
C ALA A 605 34.41 27.44 -20.22
N PRO A 606 35.14 26.50 -20.87
CA PRO A 606 34.50 25.30 -21.43
C PRO A 606 34.99 23.98 -20.81
N VAL A 607 34.38 22.88 -21.24
CA VAL A 607 34.90 21.52 -21.02
C VAL A 607 36.16 21.31 -21.86
N ALA A 608 37.21 20.76 -21.26
CA ALA A 608 38.37 20.22 -21.97
C ALA A 608 38.57 18.75 -21.59
N MET A 609 38.41 17.84 -22.55
CA MET A 609 38.77 16.43 -22.35
C MET A 609 40.27 16.23 -22.58
N LEU A 610 40.91 15.48 -21.68
CA LEU A 610 42.22 14.86 -21.91
C LEU A 610 42.05 13.35 -21.81
N ALA A 611 42.48 12.62 -22.85
CA ALA A 611 42.42 11.16 -22.89
C ALA A 611 43.53 10.54 -22.03
N ALA A 612 43.37 10.63 -20.71
CA ALA A 612 44.16 9.89 -19.73
C ALA A 612 43.70 8.42 -19.66
N PRO A 613 44.56 7.46 -19.26
CA PRO A 613 44.09 6.15 -18.82
C PRO A 613 43.12 6.30 -17.64
N SER A 614 42.19 5.35 -17.50
CA SER A 614 41.09 5.42 -16.54
C SER A 614 41.53 5.94 -15.16
N PRO A 615 40.98 7.06 -14.67
CA PRO A 615 41.30 7.52 -13.32
C PRO A 615 40.89 6.45 -12.33
N ALA A 616 41.79 6.09 -11.42
CA ALA A 616 41.42 5.27 -10.27
C ALA A 616 40.32 6.00 -9.50
N ALA A 617 39.26 5.28 -9.13
CA ALA A 617 38.17 5.86 -8.37
C ALA A 617 38.71 6.53 -7.09
N PRO A 618 38.18 7.70 -6.68
CA PRO A 618 38.52 8.26 -5.37
C PRO A 618 38.21 7.21 -4.29
N PRO A 619 39.05 7.06 -3.26
CA PRO A 619 38.85 6.04 -2.24
C PRO A 619 37.49 6.25 -1.57
N ALA A 620 36.64 5.23 -1.62
CA ALA A 620 35.32 5.30 -1.03
C ALA A 620 35.44 5.55 0.49
N PRO A 621 34.58 6.41 1.08
CA PRO A 621 34.42 6.42 2.53
C PRO A 621 34.03 5.01 2.99
N ALA A 622 34.70 4.53 4.04
CA ALA A 622 34.72 3.10 4.36
C ALA A 622 33.29 2.52 4.55
N PRO A 623 32.91 1.46 3.83
CA PRO A 623 31.59 0.85 3.98
C PRO A 623 31.49 0.14 5.33
N VAL A 624 30.32 0.25 5.97
CA VAL A 624 29.98 -0.55 7.15
C VAL A 624 29.83 -2.01 6.72
N ALA A 625 30.75 -2.87 7.15
CA ALA A 625 30.86 -4.23 6.65
C ALA A 625 29.79 -5.16 7.25
N ALA A 626 28.72 -5.41 6.50
CA ALA A 626 27.86 -6.57 6.72
C ALA A 626 28.58 -7.83 6.18
N ALA A 627 28.82 -8.82 7.05
CA ALA A 627 29.57 -10.02 6.68
C ALA A 627 28.69 -11.02 5.91
N ALA A 628 29.04 -11.30 4.66
CA ALA A 628 28.52 -12.42 3.88
C ALA A 628 29.47 -13.63 3.98
N GLU A 629 28.92 -14.82 4.20
CA GLU A 629 29.72 -16.04 4.44
C GLU A 629 30.48 -16.48 3.18
N GLN A 630 31.80 -16.69 3.31
CA GLN A 630 32.62 -17.32 2.27
C GLN A 630 32.79 -18.82 2.54
N ARG A 631 32.62 -19.64 1.49
CA ARG A 631 33.13 -21.01 1.43
C ARG A 631 33.96 -21.19 0.16
N MET A 632 35.21 -21.64 0.32
CA MET A 632 36.05 -22.20 -0.75
C MET A 632 35.49 -23.62 -1.09
N GLU A 633 35.78 -24.32 -2.20
CA GLU A 633 36.95 -24.48 -3.07
C GLU A 633 36.47 -24.96 -4.49
N ALA A 634 37.25 -25.06 -5.57
CA ALA A 634 38.50 -24.42 -6.01
C ALA A 634 38.77 -24.67 -7.52
N SER A 635 39.60 -23.83 -8.13
CA SER A 635 40.51 -24.06 -9.28
C SER A 635 40.10 -24.90 -10.52
N SER A 636 40.18 -24.27 -11.69
CA SER A 636 41.12 -24.70 -12.77
C SER A 636 41.45 -23.51 -13.70
N ALA A 637 42.44 -23.63 -14.59
CA ALA A 637 43.03 -22.51 -15.34
C ALA A 637 43.48 -22.88 -16.77
N ARG A 638 44.05 -21.90 -17.51
CA ARG A 638 44.51 -21.91 -18.93
C ARG A 638 43.38 -21.72 -19.97
N ALA A 639 43.61 -21.11 -21.16
CA ALA A 639 44.82 -20.49 -21.72
C ALA A 639 44.49 -19.27 -22.63
N ARG A 640 45.51 -18.42 -22.88
CA ARG A 640 45.49 -17.39 -23.93
C ARG A 640 45.70 -18.00 -25.32
N ARG A 641 45.12 -17.40 -26.38
CA ARG A 641 45.76 -17.27 -27.70
C ARG A 641 45.11 -16.18 -28.55
N SER A 642 45.93 -15.51 -29.36
CA SER A 642 45.54 -14.49 -30.34
C SER A 642 46.19 -14.79 -31.69
N ALA A 643 45.50 -14.46 -32.78
CA ALA A 643 45.98 -14.52 -34.16
C ALA A 643 45.16 -13.52 -35.02
N PRO A 644 45.66 -13.07 -36.20
CA PRO A 644 45.37 -11.70 -36.66
C PRO A 644 44.53 -11.60 -37.95
N ALA A 645 44.24 -10.35 -38.34
CA ALA A 645 43.54 -9.98 -39.57
C ALA A 645 44.44 -10.05 -40.83
N SER A 646 43.80 -10.04 -42.01
CA SER A 646 44.43 -9.84 -43.32
C SER A 646 43.54 -8.99 -44.23
N SER A 647 44.12 -8.07 -44.99
CA SER A 647 43.41 -7.08 -45.82
C SER A 647 43.63 -7.25 -47.34
N LYS A 648 42.65 -6.76 -48.12
CA LYS A 648 42.69 -6.26 -49.52
C LYS A 648 41.23 -5.91 -49.90
N ALA A 649 40.80 -4.73 -50.36
CA ALA A 649 41.37 -3.59 -51.11
C ALA A 649 41.23 -3.69 -52.65
N LEU A 650 40.95 -2.52 -53.27
CA LEU A 650 40.70 -2.24 -54.71
C LEU A 650 39.27 -2.61 -55.19
N ASP A 651 38.58 -1.82 -56.05
CA ASP A 651 38.97 -0.56 -56.71
C ASP A 651 37.80 0.40 -57.08
N LEU A 652 38.14 1.56 -57.69
CA LEU A 652 37.27 2.63 -58.26
C LEU A 652 36.23 2.12 -59.31
N ILE A 653 35.22 2.84 -59.83
CA ILE A 653 34.88 4.29 -60.06
C ILE A 653 33.31 4.42 -60.04
N THR A 654 32.54 5.52 -60.20
CA THR A 654 32.66 6.93 -60.67
C THR A 654 31.58 7.84 -59.99
N LEU A 655 31.53 9.15 -60.30
CA LEU A 655 30.47 10.11 -59.92
C LEU A 655 29.72 10.68 -61.15
N THR A 656 28.38 10.77 -61.07
CA THR A 656 27.54 11.78 -61.75
C THR A 656 26.35 12.12 -60.84
N GLY A 657 25.93 13.39 -60.79
CA GLY A 657 24.88 13.87 -59.87
C GLY A 657 23.62 14.38 -60.56
N GLY A 658 22.53 14.58 -59.80
CA GLY A 658 21.28 15.10 -60.36
C GLY A 658 20.17 15.40 -59.34
N LEU A 659 20.13 16.66 -58.87
CA LEU A 659 18.97 17.42 -58.38
C LEU A 659 18.10 16.88 -57.20
N ALA A 660 17.66 17.80 -56.34
CA ALA A 660 16.81 17.50 -55.19
C ALA A 660 15.34 17.94 -55.41
N ALA A 661 14.41 17.14 -54.86
CA ALA A 661 12.96 17.37 -54.82
C ALA A 661 12.38 16.75 -53.51
N PRO A 662 11.10 16.97 -53.15
CA PRO A 662 10.74 17.42 -51.79
C PRO A 662 10.46 16.33 -50.75
N SER A 663 10.18 16.78 -49.51
CA SER A 663 9.92 15.97 -48.33
C SER A 663 8.78 14.95 -48.50
N SER A 664 9.06 13.69 -48.15
CA SER A 664 8.08 12.63 -47.93
C SER A 664 8.27 12.01 -46.52
N ALA A 665 7.66 10.85 -46.27
CA ALA A 665 7.34 10.35 -44.93
C ALA A 665 8.55 9.76 -44.14
N ALA A 666 8.25 9.28 -42.92
CA ALA A 666 9.10 8.38 -42.16
C ALA A 666 9.41 7.09 -42.97
N ASN A 667 10.48 6.37 -42.63
CA ASN A 667 11.09 5.39 -43.53
C ASN A 667 10.16 4.19 -43.81
N ASP A 668 9.96 3.89 -45.09
CA ASP A 668 9.11 2.79 -45.56
C ASP A 668 9.81 1.42 -45.54
N GLY A 669 11.10 1.35 -45.19
CA GLY A 669 11.89 0.14 -45.04
C GLY A 669 11.39 -0.84 -43.97
N GLN A 670 12.01 -2.03 -43.90
CA GLN A 670 11.61 -3.05 -42.92
C GLN A 670 12.30 -2.81 -41.58
N LEU A 671 11.56 -2.21 -40.64
CA LEU A 671 11.96 -2.12 -39.24
C LEU A 671 11.58 -3.41 -38.47
N GLY A 672 12.58 -3.97 -37.79
CA GLY A 672 12.46 -5.10 -36.87
C GLY A 672 13.04 -4.79 -35.49
N ILE A 673 12.57 -5.53 -34.48
CA ILE A 673 13.08 -5.50 -33.11
C ILE A 673 13.55 -6.92 -32.77
N GLN A 674 14.75 -7.04 -32.18
CA GLN A 674 15.26 -8.28 -31.61
C GLN A 674 15.54 -8.04 -30.13
N LEU A 675 14.93 -8.83 -29.24
CA LEU A 675 15.11 -8.70 -27.79
C LEU A 675 16.24 -9.62 -27.31
N ALA A 676 16.97 -9.20 -26.27
CA ALA A 676 17.87 -10.11 -25.58
C ALA A 676 17.08 -11.23 -24.89
N ALA A 677 17.51 -12.48 -25.04
CA ALA A 677 16.87 -13.64 -24.43
C ALA A 677 17.16 -13.70 -22.92
N TRP A 678 16.35 -13.00 -22.13
CA TRP A 678 16.41 -13.03 -20.66
C TRP A 678 15.47 -14.10 -20.08
N GLN A 679 15.94 -14.83 -19.06
CA GLN A 679 15.14 -15.73 -18.25
C GLN A 679 15.53 -15.59 -16.77
N PRO A 680 14.61 -15.79 -15.81
CA PRO A 680 14.94 -15.88 -14.40
C PRO A 680 15.96 -17.00 -14.11
N ASP A 681 17.10 -16.66 -13.53
CA ASP A 681 18.25 -17.55 -13.27
C ASP A 681 18.28 -18.10 -11.83
N SER A 682 17.34 -17.68 -10.98
CA SER A 682 17.35 -17.96 -9.54
C SER A 682 17.38 -19.46 -9.24
N ALA A 683 17.89 -19.83 -8.06
CA ALA A 683 17.92 -21.23 -7.64
C ALA A 683 16.51 -21.85 -7.59
N ILE A 684 15.50 -21.04 -7.25
CA ILE A 684 14.09 -21.45 -7.20
C ILE A 684 13.52 -21.56 -8.62
N ALA A 685 13.74 -20.59 -9.51
CA ALA A 685 13.30 -20.66 -10.91
C ALA A 685 13.94 -21.83 -11.68
N ARG A 686 15.18 -22.20 -11.34
CA ARG A 686 15.83 -23.41 -11.86
C ARG A 686 15.21 -24.69 -11.32
N ARG A 687 14.84 -24.75 -10.02
CA ARG A 687 14.13 -25.89 -9.41
C ARG A 687 12.71 -26.04 -9.97
N LEU A 688 11.94 -24.95 -10.07
CA LEU A 688 10.55 -24.99 -10.53
C LEU A 688 10.41 -25.41 -12.00
N ARG A 689 11.41 -25.14 -12.86
CA ARG A 689 11.50 -25.68 -14.23
C ARG A 689 11.78 -27.19 -14.30
N GLN A 690 12.21 -27.84 -13.23
CA GLN A 690 12.51 -29.27 -13.23
C GLN A 690 11.21 -30.07 -13.04
N GLY A 691 10.65 -30.57 -14.16
CA GLY A 691 9.50 -31.47 -14.17
C GLY A 691 8.31 -30.93 -14.99
N PRO A 692 7.21 -31.70 -15.10
CA PRO A 692 6.11 -31.43 -16.03
C PRO A 692 5.55 -30.00 -15.93
N PRO A 693 5.31 -29.30 -17.06
CA PRO A 693 4.70 -27.96 -17.06
C PRO A 693 3.33 -27.91 -16.40
N SER A 694 2.52 -28.95 -16.53
CA SER A 694 1.19 -29.08 -15.91
C SER A 694 1.21 -29.12 -14.38
N GLN A 695 2.38 -29.34 -13.76
CA GLN A 695 2.58 -29.38 -12.31
C GLN A 695 3.37 -28.16 -11.80
N LEU A 696 3.67 -27.17 -12.66
CA LEU A 696 4.44 -25.98 -12.29
C LEU A 696 3.75 -25.19 -11.16
N TYR A 697 2.43 -25.02 -11.25
CA TYR A 697 1.64 -24.32 -10.24
C TYR A 697 1.53 -25.09 -8.92
N ASP A 698 1.44 -26.42 -8.94
CA ASP A 698 1.47 -27.24 -7.70
C ASP A 698 2.83 -27.14 -6.99
N ARG A 699 3.93 -27.16 -7.76
CA ARG A 699 5.30 -26.96 -7.23
C ARG A 699 5.46 -25.54 -6.66
N TYR A 700 4.88 -24.54 -7.31
CA TYR A 700 4.83 -23.16 -6.78
C TYR A 700 4.10 -23.08 -5.44
N LEU A 701 2.89 -23.64 -5.32
CA LEU A 701 2.11 -23.59 -4.09
C LEU A 701 2.84 -24.25 -2.91
N ALA A 702 3.59 -25.34 -3.17
CA ALA A 702 4.41 -26.01 -2.15
C ALA A 702 5.56 -25.14 -1.61
N GLU A 703 6.17 -24.30 -2.45
CA GLU A 703 7.29 -23.41 -2.05
C GLU A 703 6.78 -22.03 -1.55
N ARG A 704 5.55 -21.62 -1.93
CA ARG A 704 4.96 -20.29 -1.67
C ARG A 704 5.05 -19.86 -0.20
N ALA A 705 4.82 -20.77 0.74
CA ALA A 705 4.84 -20.45 2.18
C ALA A 705 6.23 -20.05 2.70
N ALA A 706 7.32 -20.47 2.05
CA ALA A 706 8.69 -20.12 2.42
C ALA A 706 9.21 -18.83 1.76
N HIS A 707 8.43 -18.26 0.83
CA HIS A 707 8.83 -17.13 -0.03
C HIS A 707 7.71 -16.07 -0.17
N ALA A 708 6.78 -16.03 0.78
CA ALA A 708 5.61 -15.13 0.74
C ALA A 708 5.96 -13.63 0.84
N ASP A 709 7.16 -13.33 1.31
CA ASP A 709 7.79 -12.01 1.41
C ASP A 709 8.67 -11.66 0.19
N SER A 710 8.83 -12.56 -0.77
CA SER A 710 9.73 -12.39 -1.92
C SER A 710 8.98 -12.07 -3.20
N SER A 711 8.92 -10.77 -3.57
CA SER A 711 8.33 -10.33 -4.83
C SER A 711 9.10 -10.88 -6.04
N ALA A 712 10.41 -11.07 -5.89
CA ALA A 712 11.26 -11.75 -6.85
C ALA A 712 10.80 -13.19 -7.16
N PHE A 713 10.33 -13.94 -6.15
CA PHE A 713 9.79 -15.30 -6.33
C PHE A 713 8.48 -15.29 -7.14
N PHE A 714 7.52 -14.41 -6.81
CA PHE A 714 6.27 -14.32 -7.57
C PHE A 714 6.51 -13.86 -9.02
N LEU A 715 7.45 -12.93 -9.26
CA LEU A 715 7.85 -12.52 -10.61
C LEU A 715 8.45 -13.68 -11.42
N ASP A 716 9.38 -14.45 -10.82
CA ASP A 716 10.00 -15.63 -11.44
C ASP A 716 8.94 -16.66 -11.87
N VAL A 717 8.03 -17.00 -10.95
CA VAL A 717 6.99 -17.99 -11.19
C VAL A 717 6.04 -17.53 -12.30
N ALA A 718 5.71 -16.23 -12.34
CA ALA A 718 4.86 -15.66 -13.38
C ALA A 718 5.51 -15.71 -14.77
N ASP A 719 6.81 -15.39 -14.90
CA ASP A 719 7.53 -15.57 -16.17
C ASP A 719 7.49 -17.03 -16.63
N LEU A 720 7.78 -17.98 -15.73
CA LEU A 720 7.73 -19.42 -16.06
C LEU A 720 6.33 -19.89 -16.46
N LEU A 721 5.27 -19.38 -15.85
CA LEU A 721 3.89 -19.71 -16.23
C LEU A 721 3.51 -19.09 -17.59
N ILE A 722 3.99 -17.88 -17.92
CA ILE A 722 3.82 -17.27 -19.25
C ILE A 722 4.55 -18.09 -20.32
N GLU A 723 5.80 -18.52 -20.07
CA GLU A 723 6.56 -19.38 -21.00
C GLU A 723 5.84 -20.70 -21.30
N GLN A 724 5.12 -21.26 -20.32
CA GLN A 724 4.32 -22.48 -20.50
C GLN A 724 2.87 -22.23 -20.97
N GLY A 725 2.54 -21.01 -21.40
CA GLY A 725 1.21 -20.62 -21.89
C GLY A 725 0.11 -20.55 -20.80
N GLN A 726 0.46 -20.71 -19.53
CA GLN A 726 -0.45 -20.74 -18.39
C GLN A 726 -0.76 -19.31 -17.88
N ARG A 727 -1.11 -18.42 -18.81
CA ARG A 727 -1.29 -16.97 -18.58
C ARG A 727 -2.22 -16.64 -17.40
N ASP A 728 -3.34 -17.34 -17.28
CA ASP A 728 -4.30 -17.10 -16.19
C ASP A 728 -3.70 -17.39 -14.81
N LEU A 729 -2.87 -18.43 -14.69
CA LEU A 729 -2.15 -18.74 -13.46
C LEU A 729 -1.01 -17.74 -13.24
N ALA A 730 -0.35 -17.27 -14.30
CA ALA A 730 0.65 -16.21 -14.18
C ALA A 730 0.06 -14.89 -13.66
N LEU A 731 -1.14 -14.51 -14.13
CA LEU A 731 -1.86 -13.33 -13.65
C LEU A 731 -2.25 -13.46 -12.17
N ARG A 732 -2.74 -14.65 -11.75
CA ARG A 732 -2.97 -14.96 -10.34
C ARG A 732 -1.69 -14.85 -9.51
N VAL A 733 -0.59 -15.45 -9.96
CA VAL A 733 0.70 -15.39 -9.26
C VAL A 733 1.19 -13.95 -9.14
N LEU A 734 1.17 -13.15 -10.22
CA LEU A 734 1.49 -11.73 -10.20
C LEU A 734 0.63 -10.95 -9.19
N SER A 735 -0.66 -11.25 -9.11
CA SER A 735 -1.58 -10.52 -8.22
C SER A 735 -1.17 -10.58 -6.73
N ASN A 736 -0.40 -11.59 -6.31
CA ASN A 736 0.20 -11.63 -4.96
C ASN A 736 1.05 -10.37 -4.64
N LEU A 737 1.60 -9.65 -5.62
CA LEU A 737 2.30 -8.38 -5.38
C LEU A 737 1.39 -7.29 -4.76
N ALA A 738 0.06 -7.40 -4.87
CA ALA A 738 -0.90 -6.54 -4.19
C ALA A 738 -1.22 -7.00 -2.75
N GLU A 739 -0.85 -8.22 -2.37
CA GLU A 739 -0.95 -8.74 -1.00
C GLU A 739 0.31 -8.41 -0.17
N MET A 740 1.42 -8.10 -0.85
CA MET A 740 2.71 -7.82 -0.24
C MET A 740 2.83 -6.37 0.22
N ASP A 741 3.23 -6.17 1.49
CA ASP A 741 3.43 -4.85 2.12
C ASP A 741 2.28 -3.88 1.78
N LEU A 742 1.07 -4.22 2.25
CA LEU A 742 -0.18 -3.59 1.86
C LEU A 742 -0.10 -2.04 1.88
N ASP A 743 -0.47 -1.42 0.75
CA ASP A 743 -0.22 -0.01 0.37
C ASP A 743 1.22 0.33 -0.11
N ASN A 744 2.01 -0.64 -0.59
CA ASN A 744 3.30 -0.38 -1.25
C ASN A 744 3.15 -0.03 -2.74
N ARG A 745 3.20 1.27 -3.04
CA ARG A 745 3.11 1.83 -4.40
C ARG A 745 4.15 1.29 -5.40
N HIS A 746 5.32 0.85 -4.95
CA HIS A 746 6.40 0.38 -5.82
C HIS A 746 6.09 -1.04 -6.33
N LEU A 747 5.64 -1.93 -5.42
CA LEU A 747 5.15 -3.27 -5.79
C LEU A 747 3.89 -3.19 -6.67
N LEU A 748 2.98 -2.24 -6.39
CA LEU A 748 1.81 -1.98 -7.23
C LEU A 748 2.20 -1.42 -8.63
N ARG A 749 3.20 -0.53 -8.73
CA ARG A 749 3.72 -0.05 -10.02
C ARG A 749 4.32 -1.20 -10.85
N VAL A 750 5.14 -2.06 -10.23
CA VAL A 750 5.66 -3.29 -10.86
C VAL A 750 4.53 -4.21 -11.31
N LEU A 751 3.51 -4.43 -10.47
CA LEU A 751 2.35 -5.24 -10.81
C LEU A 751 1.58 -4.67 -12.01
N GLY A 752 1.21 -3.39 -11.99
CA GLY A 752 0.52 -2.72 -13.09
C GLY A 752 1.28 -2.84 -14.41
N TYR A 753 2.60 -2.64 -14.38
CA TYR A 753 3.46 -2.81 -15.54
C TYR A 753 3.55 -4.26 -16.03
N ARG A 754 3.65 -5.24 -15.13
CA ARG A 754 3.67 -6.67 -15.48
C ARG A 754 2.32 -7.15 -16.02
N LEU A 755 1.21 -6.55 -15.60
CA LEU A 755 -0.11 -6.74 -16.20
C LEU A 755 -0.18 -6.16 -17.63
N ILE A 756 0.45 -5.02 -17.92
CA ILE A 756 0.61 -4.52 -19.30
C ILE A 756 1.44 -5.50 -20.14
N GLN A 757 2.58 -5.99 -19.63
CA GLN A 757 3.44 -6.96 -20.34
C GLN A 757 2.71 -8.29 -20.60
N ALA A 758 1.81 -8.70 -19.70
CA ALA A 758 0.97 -9.89 -19.85
C ALA A 758 -0.33 -9.66 -20.68
N ASP A 759 -0.42 -8.58 -21.46
CA ASP A 759 -1.59 -8.21 -22.28
C ASP A 759 -2.90 -8.06 -21.47
N ALA A 760 -2.80 -7.59 -20.23
CA ALA A 760 -3.93 -7.39 -19.31
C ALA A 760 -4.13 -5.91 -18.91
N PRO A 761 -4.19 -4.95 -19.86
CA PRO A 761 -4.27 -3.52 -19.54
C PRO A 761 -5.55 -3.15 -18.75
N ALA A 762 -6.65 -3.89 -18.94
CA ALA A 762 -7.87 -3.71 -18.16
C ALA A 762 -7.69 -4.00 -16.66
N LEU A 763 -6.76 -4.88 -16.28
CA LEU A 763 -6.37 -5.14 -14.89
C LEU A 763 -5.31 -4.15 -14.40
N ALA A 764 -4.45 -3.66 -15.31
CA ALA A 764 -3.43 -2.66 -14.97
C ALA A 764 -4.03 -1.30 -14.58
N VAL A 765 -5.12 -0.86 -15.23
CA VAL A 765 -5.77 0.44 -14.95
C VAL A 765 -6.12 0.65 -13.46
N PRO A 766 -6.90 -0.21 -12.77
CA PRO A 766 -7.22 0.01 -11.36
C PRO A 766 -5.98 -0.03 -10.45
N VAL A 767 -4.97 -0.85 -10.78
CA VAL A 767 -3.69 -0.84 -10.05
C VAL A 767 -2.97 0.50 -10.23
N PHE A 768 -2.98 1.10 -11.43
CA PHE A 768 -2.42 2.43 -11.64
C PHE A 768 -3.30 3.58 -11.12
N GLU A 769 -4.61 3.40 -10.97
CA GLU A 769 -5.45 4.32 -10.19
C GLU A 769 -5.02 4.33 -8.71
N GLN A 770 -4.65 3.17 -8.16
CA GLN A 770 -4.11 3.05 -6.80
C GLN A 770 -2.68 3.60 -6.67
N VAL A 771 -1.78 3.34 -7.63
CA VAL A 771 -0.44 3.97 -7.67
C VAL A 771 -0.55 5.49 -7.79
N LEU A 772 -1.47 6.01 -8.61
CA LEU A 772 -1.72 7.45 -8.70
C LEU A 772 -2.31 8.02 -7.41
N ALA A 773 -3.20 7.29 -6.73
CA ALA A 773 -3.67 7.68 -5.42
C ALA A 773 -2.49 7.84 -4.43
N MET A 774 -1.52 6.92 -4.48
CA MET A 774 -0.34 6.83 -3.60
C MET A 774 0.91 7.61 -4.05
N GLY A 775 0.83 8.38 -5.13
CA GLY A 775 2.00 8.94 -5.80
C GLY A 775 1.70 10.20 -6.60
N GLN A 776 0.90 11.11 -6.04
CA GLN A 776 0.49 12.35 -6.73
C GLN A 776 1.60 13.40 -6.84
N GLU A 777 2.71 13.23 -6.13
CA GLU A 777 3.94 14.01 -6.24
C GLU A 777 4.86 13.52 -7.37
N GLU A 778 4.64 12.30 -7.87
CA GLU A 778 5.43 11.67 -8.91
C GLU A 778 4.71 11.83 -10.28
N PRO A 779 5.29 12.55 -11.27
CA PRO A 779 4.71 12.63 -12.61
C PRO A 779 4.57 11.26 -13.29
N GLN A 780 5.39 10.28 -12.89
CA GLN A 780 5.33 8.90 -13.35
C GLN A 780 3.96 8.27 -13.10
N SER A 781 3.35 8.44 -11.91
CA SER A 781 2.06 7.83 -11.58
C SER A 781 0.92 8.31 -12.50
N PHE A 782 0.95 9.58 -12.89
CA PHE A 782 0.02 10.14 -13.87
C PHE A 782 0.29 9.58 -15.27
N ARG A 783 1.56 9.52 -15.68
CA ARG A 783 1.96 8.96 -16.98
C ARG A 783 1.58 7.48 -17.10
N ASP A 784 1.83 6.69 -16.07
CA ASP A 784 1.55 5.26 -16.01
C ASP A 784 0.05 4.97 -16.17
N LEU A 785 -0.80 5.66 -15.41
CA LEU A 785 -2.25 5.57 -15.58
C LEU A 785 -2.70 6.01 -16.97
N GLY A 786 -2.14 7.09 -17.52
CA GLY A 786 -2.43 7.55 -18.87
C GLY A 786 -2.12 6.50 -19.94
N LEU A 787 -0.95 5.87 -19.86
CA LEU A 787 -0.54 4.80 -20.78
C LEU A 787 -1.36 3.52 -20.59
N ALA A 788 -1.72 3.16 -19.36
CA ALA A 788 -2.60 2.02 -19.08
C ALA A 788 -4.02 2.25 -19.60
N LEU A 789 -4.58 3.45 -19.44
CA LEU A 789 -5.88 3.84 -20.01
C LEU A 789 -5.87 3.79 -21.55
N ALA A 790 -4.79 4.27 -22.18
CA ALA A 790 -4.62 4.17 -23.63
C ALA A 790 -4.55 2.70 -24.09
N ALA A 791 -3.75 1.86 -23.42
CA ALA A 791 -3.64 0.43 -23.70
C ALA A 791 -4.96 -0.34 -23.45
N ALA A 792 -5.75 0.09 -22.47
CA ALA A 792 -7.08 -0.46 -22.16
C ALA A 792 -8.20 0.04 -23.11
N GLY A 793 -7.85 0.70 -24.22
CA GLY A 793 -8.82 1.18 -25.21
C GLY A 793 -9.61 2.42 -24.79
N LYS A 794 -9.13 3.21 -23.80
CA LYS A 794 -9.80 4.40 -23.26
C LYS A 794 -9.04 5.71 -23.59
N PRO A 795 -8.75 6.03 -24.86
CA PRO A 795 -7.82 7.11 -25.23
C PRO A 795 -8.26 8.50 -24.75
N GLN A 796 -9.56 8.79 -24.72
CA GLN A 796 -10.07 10.07 -24.19
C GLN A 796 -9.79 10.26 -22.69
N GLN A 797 -9.81 9.19 -21.91
CA GLN A 797 -9.57 9.24 -20.46
C GLN A 797 -8.08 9.41 -20.15
N ALA A 798 -7.19 8.88 -21.00
CA ALA A 798 -5.75 9.01 -20.88
C ALA A 798 -5.22 10.44 -21.05
N LEU A 799 -5.93 11.32 -21.77
CA LEU A 799 -5.47 12.70 -22.02
C LEU A 799 -5.33 13.52 -20.73
N ALA A 800 -6.25 13.37 -19.78
CA ALA A 800 -6.25 14.15 -18.55
C ALA A 800 -5.02 13.88 -17.66
N PRO A 801 -4.68 12.61 -17.29
CA PRO A 801 -3.48 12.35 -16.49
C PRO A 801 -2.19 12.62 -17.28
N LEU A 802 -2.11 12.31 -18.58
CA LEU A 802 -0.94 12.69 -19.40
C LEU A 802 -0.71 14.21 -19.40
N TYR A 803 -1.77 15.02 -19.44
CA TYR A 803 -1.64 16.48 -19.39
C TYR A 803 -1.29 17.03 -17.99
N GLN A 804 -1.68 16.36 -16.91
CA GLN A 804 -1.24 16.73 -15.54
C GLN A 804 0.29 16.67 -15.41
N VAL A 805 0.97 15.72 -16.08
CA VAL A 805 2.44 15.65 -16.16
C VAL A 805 3.05 16.92 -16.78
N VAL A 806 2.32 17.60 -17.67
CA VAL A 806 2.81 18.76 -18.42
C VAL A 806 2.62 20.07 -17.65
N VAL A 807 1.51 20.23 -16.91
CA VAL A 807 1.12 21.53 -16.31
C VAL A 807 1.47 21.68 -14.82
N ARG A 808 1.54 20.58 -14.07
CA ARG A 808 1.78 20.64 -12.61
C ARG A 808 3.18 21.17 -12.27
N PRO A 809 3.36 21.79 -11.08
CA PRO A 809 4.67 21.91 -10.47
C PRO A 809 5.20 20.52 -10.09
N TRP A 810 6.43 20.24 -10.48
CA TRP A 810 7.19 19.05 -10.08
C TRP A 810 8.52 19.50 -9.47
N ASP A 811 9.12 18.65 -8.65
CA ASP A 811 10.51 18.84 -8.21
C ASP A 811 11.47 18.76 -9.41
N SER A 812 12.60 19.48 -9.36
CA SER A 812 13.57 19.54 -10.45
C SER A 812 14.24 18.20 -10.75
N ARG A 813 14.16 17.21 -9.85
CA ARG A 813 14.56 15.81 -10.10
C ARG A 813 13.75 15.10 -11.21
N PHE A 814 12.68 15.74 -11.72
CA PHE A 814 11.84 15.24 -12.80
C PHE A 814 11.90 16.09 -14.09
N ASP A 815 12.82 17.06 -14.20
CA ASP A 815 12.84 18.04 -15.30
C ASP A 815 13.07 17.34 -16.68
N GLY A 816 12.08 17.43 -17.57
CA GLY A 816 12.11 16.80 -18.90
C GLY A 816 11.01 15.78 -19.19
N ILE A 817 10.41 15.16 -18.16
CA ILE A 817 9.34 14.15 -18.34
C ILE A 817 8.09 14.71 -19.05
N ALA A 818 7.84 16.02 -18.92
CA ALA A 818 6.77 16.72 -19.62
C ALA A 818 6.85 16.58 -21.16
N LEU A 819 8.04 16.52 -21.75
CA LEU A 819 8.22 16.35 -23.21
C LEU A 819 7.88 14.92 -23.64
N ILE A 820 8.19 13.93 -22.79
CA ILE A 820 7.88 12.51 -23.02
C ILE A 820 6.36 12.28 -22.93
N ALA A 821 5.70 12.88 -21.94
CA ALA A 821 4.25 12.87 -21.81
C ALA A 821 3.56 13.61 -22.97
N LEU A 822 4.15 14.67 -23.52
CA LEU A 822 3.64 15.37 -24.70
C LEU A 822 3.79 14.54 -25.99
N ASP A 823 4.89 13.82 -26.21
CA ASP A 823 5.01 12.86 -27.33
C ASP A 823 3.90 11.80 -27.27
N GLU A 824 3.58 11.33 -26.06
CA GLU A 824 2.58 10.28 -25.81
C GLU A 824 1.14 10.81 -25.96
N LEU A 825 0.85 11.99 -25.40
CA LEU A 825 -0.42 12.69 -25.54
C LEU A 825 -0.71 13.06 -27.00
N THR A 826 0.25 13.65 -27.71
CA THR A 826 0.03 14.12 -29.09
C THR A 826 -0.08 12.96 -30.08
N ASN A 827 0.70 11.89 -29.91
CA ASN A 827 0.49 10.65 -30.64
C ASN A 827 -0.94 10.11 -30.42
N LEU A 828 -1.39 10.02 -29.17
CA LEU A 828 -2.71 9.51 -28.85
C LEU A 828 -3.84 10.34 -29.48
N VAL A 829 -3.71 11.67 -29.49
CA VAL A 829 -4.65 12.59 -30.18
C VAL A 829 -4.65 12.38 -31.70
N ALA A 830 -3.48 12.17 -32.33
CA ALA A 830 -3.35 12.02 -33.77
C ALA A 830 -3.78 10.63 -34.29
N GLY A 831 -3.53 9.57 -33.53
CA GLY A 831 -3.85 8.19 -33.91
C GLY A 831 -5.31 7.77 -33.65
N SER A 832 -6.00 8.43 -32.72
CA SER A 832 -7.33 8.02 -32.25
C SER A 832 -8.45 8.25 -33.27
N LYS A 833 -9.38 7.28 -33.35
CA LYS A 833 -10.65 7.39 -34.08
C LYS A 833 -11.77 6.86 -33.17
N PRO A 834 -12.84 7.64 -32.88
CA PRO A 834 -13.07 9.03 -33.31
C PRO A 834 -12.04 10.01 -32.74
N ARG A 835 -12.04 11.25 -33.28
CA ARG A 835 -11.18 12.35 -32.82
C ARG A 835 -11.51 12.69 -31.35
N LEU A 836 -10.47 12.82 -30.53
CA LEU A 836 -10.60 13.16 -29.11
C LEU A 836 -10.95 14.64 -28.90
N ASP A 837 -11.63 14.97 -27.80
CA ASP A 837 -11.79 16.34 -27.32
C ASP A 837 -10.51 16.78 -26.59
N THR A 838 -9.94 17.90 -27.04
CA THR A 838 -8.69 18.49 -26.55
C THR A 838 -8.86 19.90 -25.99
N LYS A 839 -10.10 20.39 -25.73
CA LYS A 839 -10.36 21.78 -25.27
C LYS A 839 -9.60 22.20 -24.01
N GLY A 840 -9.26 21.25 -23.14
CA GLY A 840 -8.49 21.51 -21.91
C GLY A 840 -6.97 21.58 -22.08
N ILE A 841 -6.45 21.38 -23.29
CA ILE A 841 -5.02 21.28 -23.60
C ILE A 841 -4.59 22.51 -24.39
N ASP A 842 -3.45 23.12 -24.03
CA ASP A 842 -2.90 24.28 -24.75
C ASP A 842 -2.67 23.94 -26.24
N PRO A 843 -3.31 24.65 -27.20
CA PRO A 843 -3.16 24.38 -28.62
C PRO A 843 -1.72 24.48 -29.14
N ARG A 844 -0.83 25.23 -28.46
CA ARG A 844 0.60 25.34 -28.78
C ARG A 844 1.34 24.01 -28.65
N LEU A 845 0.76 23.04 -27.95
CA LEU A 845 1.37 21.75 -27.62
C LEU A 845 0.88 20.58 -28.48
N LEU A 846 -0.16 20.75 -29.31
CA LEU A 846 -0.89 19.62 -29.96
C LEU A 846 -0.25 19.02 -31.23
N GLN A 847 1.01 19.34 -31.58
CA GLN A 847 1.68 18.77 -32.76
C GLN A 847 2.28 17.39 -32.48
N ALA A 848 1.74 16.34 -33.11
CA ALA A 848 2.36 15.01 -33.09
C ALA A 848 3.64 14.94 -33.93
N MET A 849 4.64 14.22 -33.42
CA MET A 849 5.97 14.04 -34.03
C MET A 849 6.29 12.54 -34.18
N PRO A 850 5.88 11.87 -35.27
CA PRO A 850 6.16 10.45 -35.49
C PRO A 850 7.66 10.19 -35.71
N LEU A 851 8.13 8.98 -35.36
CA LEU A 851 9.54 8.58 -35.34
C LEU A 851 9.71 7.16 -35.91
N ASP A 852 10.79 6.92 -36.65
CA ASP A 852 11.18 5.56 -37.06
C ASP A 852 11.53 4.70 -35.83
N LEU A 853 12.36 5.21 -34.91
CA LEU A 853 12.75 4.51 -33.69
C LEU A 853 12.49 5.37 -32.45
N ARG A 854 11.91 4.75 -31.42
CA ARG A 854 11.78 5.29 -30.06
C ARG A 854 12.19 4.21 -29.05
N VAL A 855 12.91 4.60 -28.00
CA VAL A 855 13.15 3.76 -26.83
C VAL A 855 12.75 4.53 -25.60
N VAL A 856 12.13 3.86 -24.63
CA VAL A 856 11.80 4.43 -23.31
C VAL A 856 12.27 3.45 -22.24
N LEU A 857 13.16 3.90 -21.35
CA LEU A 857 13.66 3.15 -20.19
C LEU A 857 13.03 3.72 -18.91
N ALA A 858 12.38 2.89 -18.10
CA ALA A 858 11.83 3.21 -16.79
C ALA A 858 12.29 2.17 -15.75
N TRP A 859 12.07 2.43 -14.47
CA TRP A 859 12.43 1.52 -13.37
C TRP A 859 11.53 1.70 -12.14
N ASP A 860 11.57 0.74 -11.22
CA ASP A 860 10.69 0.64 -10.03
C ASP A 860 11.17 1.38 -8.77
N ALA A 861 12.44 1.83 -8.75
CA ALA A 861 13.14 2.26 -7.54
C ALA A 861 13.56 3.75 -7.55
N ASP A 862 13.17 4.50 -6.51
CA ASP A 862 13.57 5.90 -6.33
C ASP A 862 15.09 6.03 -6.02
N ASN A 863 15.72 7.10 -6.49
CA ASN A 863 17.18 7.32 -6.36
C ASN A 863 18.04 6.14 -6.88
N SER A 864 17.65 5.58 -8.02
CA SER A 864 18.47 4.63 -8.79
C SER A 864 19.07 5.33 -10.00
N ASP A 865 20.38 5.20 -10.16
CA ASP A 865 21.17 5.85 -11.21
C ASP A 865 21.25 4.91 -12.43
N MET A 866 20.49 5.25 -13.48
CA MET A 866 20.19 4.37 -14.62
C MET A 866 20.20 5.11 -15.96
N ASP A 867 21.14 4.72 -16.80
CA ASP A 867 21.50 5.35 -18.07
C ASP A 867 20.91 4.56 -19.25
N LEU A 868 20.26 5.22 -20.20
CA LEU A 868 19.86 4.62 -21.49
C LEU A 868 20.94 4.89 -22.55
N TRP A 869 21.58 3.83 -23.04
CA TRP A 869 22.57 3.93 -24.12
C TRP A 869 22.01 3.34 -25.43
N VAL A 870 22.11 4.10 -26.52
CA VAL A 870 21.78 3.61 -27.87
C VAL A 870 22.97 3.83 -28.79
N THR A 871 23.57 2.74 -29.28
CA THR A 871 24.70 2.79 -30.23
C THR A 871 24.21 2.54 -31.65
N ASP A 872 24.58 3.40 -32.59
CA ASP A 872 24.05 3.44 -33.96
C ASP A 872 24.87 2.62 -34.98
N PRO A 873 24.42 2.49 -36.24
CA PRO A 873 25.16 1.80 -37.30
C PRO A 873 26.49 2.45 -37.75
N ASN A 874 26.82 3.66 -37.28
CA ASN A 874 28.14 4.28 -37.46
C ASN A 874 29.10 3.95 -36.29
N GLY A 875 28.60 3.34 -35.20
CA GLY A 875 29.32 3.18 -33.94
C GLY A 875 29.23 4.41 -33.01
N GLU A 876 28.40 5.40 -33.33
CA GLU A 876 28.15 6.55 -32.47
C GLU A 876 27.14 6.19 -31.37
N ARG A 877 27.44 6.53 -30.11
CA ARG A 877 26.56 6.28 -28.97
C ARG A 877 25.82 7.55 -28.54
N ALA A 878 24.50 7.44 -28.41
CA ALA A 878 23.65 8.37 -27.69
C ALA A 878 23.55 7.97 -26.21
N TYR A 879 23.74 8.93 -25.30
CA TYR A 879 23.69 8.79 -23.83
C TYR A 879 23.66 10.20 -23.19
N TYR A 880 23.63 10.33 -21.85
CA TYR A 880 23.60 11.64 -21.17
C TYR A 880 24.71 12.62 -21.61
N GLY A 881 25.91 12.10 -21.94
CA GLY A 881 27.04 12.89 -22.43
C GLY A 881 27.03 13.19 -23.94
N ASN A 882 26.24 12.45 -24.73
CA ASN A 882 26.02 12.73 -26.16
C ASN A 882 24.52 12.63 -26.49
N ARG A 883 23.77 13.68 -26.16
CA ARG A 883 22.30 13.71 -26.27
C ARG A 883 21.77 14.00 -27.67
N LEU A 884 22.65 14.21 -28.66
CA LEU A 884 22.26 14.49 -30.05
C LEU A 884 23.34 13.98 -31.01
N THR A 885 23.12 12.79 -31.54
CA THR A 885 24.05 12.13 -32.47
C THR A 885 24.11 12.82 -33.83
N TYR A 886 25.19 12.59 -34.59
CA TYR A 886 25.38 13.14 -35.94
C TYR A 886 24.23 12.81 -36.89
N GLN A 887 23.64 11.61 -36.77
CA GLN A 887 22.47 11.22 -37.56
C GLN A 887 21.11 11.74 -37.04
N GLY A 888 21.11 12.57 -35.99
CA GLY A 888 19.92 13.21 -35.43
C GLY A 888 19.15 12.38 -34.39
N GLY A 889 19.72 11.29 -33.87
CA GLY A 889 19.15 10.57 -32.74
C GLY A 889 19.34 11.37 -31.45
N GLN A 890 18.24 11.69 -30.77
CA GLN A 890 18.18 12.56 -29.59
C GLN A 890 17.88 11.75 -28.32
N MET A 891 18.54 12.10 -27.22
CA MET A 891 18.26 11.60 -25.87
C MET A 891 17.45 12.64 -25.06
N SER A 892 16.81 12.18 -23.99
CA SER A 892 16.16 13.00 -22.96
C SER A 892 17.15 13.88 -22.18
N GLN A 893 16.63 14.59 -21.18
CA GLN A 893 17.44 14.98 -20.03
C GLN A 893 17.69 13.73 -19.15
N ASP A 894 18.73 13.82 -18.33
CA ASP A 894 19.27 12.77 -17.46
C ASP A 894 18.56 12.78 -16.08
N PHE A 895 18.20 11.61 -15.56
CA PHE A 895 17.35 11.42 -14.37
C PHE A 895 18.12 10.91 -13.13
N THR A 896 19.23 11.55 -12.79
CA THR A 896 20.11 11.23 -11.62
C THR A 896 19.47 11.18 -10.21
N GLY A 897 18.19 11.55 -10.05
CA GLY A 897 17.58 11.86 -8.73
C GLY A 897 16.16 11.32 -8.49
N GLY A 898 15.70 10.33 -9.26
CA GLY A 898 14.35 9.80 -9.11
C GLY A 898 14.11 8.50 -9.88
N TYR A 899 12.89 8.35 -10.39
CA TYR A 899 12.60 7.43 -11.49
C TYR A 899 12.78 8.17 -12.81
N GLY A 900 13.05 7.41 -13.88
CA GLY A 900 12.93 7.91 -15.24
C GLY A 900 11.46 8.22 -15.62
N PRO A 901 11.12 8.29 -16.93
CA PRO A 901 11.82 7.59 -17.97
C PRO A 901 12.90 8.39 -18.70
N GLU A 902 13.98 7.70 -19.04
CA GLU A 902 14.89 8.11 -20.13
C GLU A 902 14.25 7.80 -21.49
N GLN A 903 14.51 8.64 -22.51
CA GLN A 903 13.96 8.44 -23.86
C GLN A 903 14.98 8.72 -24.97
N PHE A 904 15.19 7.73 -25.84
CA PHE A 904 15.81 7.93 -27.16
C PHE A 904 14.74 8.16 -28.23
N SER A 905 15.01 9.08 -29.17
CA SER A 905 14.13 9.46 -30.27
C SER A 905 14.91 9.64 -31.57
N LEU A 906 14.50 8.97 -32.65
CA LEU A 906 15.11 9.15 -33.98
C LEU A 906 14.02 9.21 -35.05
N ARG A 907 13.87 10.38 -35.68
CA ARG A 907 12.83 10.61 -36.71
C ARG A 907 13.01 9.70 -37.93
N ASN A 908 14.21 9.73 -38.54
CA ASN A 908 14.54 8.99 -39.75
C ASN A 908 15.75 8.07 -39.46
N ALA A 909 15.58 6.77 -39.46
CA ALA A 909 16.64 5.79 -39.22
C ALA A 909 17.38 5.40 -40.52
N LYS A 910 18.69 5.19 -40.43
CA LYS A 910 19.50 4.62 -41.53
C LYS A 910 19.51 3.09 -41.45
N PRO A 911 19.65 2.36 -42.57
CA PRO A 911 19.86 0.92 -42.54
C PRO A 911 21.06 0.50 -41.67
N GLY A 912 20.91 -0.65 -41.01
CA GLY A 912 21.89 -1.21 -40.07
C GLY A 912 21.27 -1.66 -38.74
N LYS A 913 22.14 -2.02 -37.79
CA LYS A 913 21.75 -2.39 -36.41
C LYS A 913 21.93 -1.22 -35.45
N TYR A 914 20.95 -1.03 -34.57
CA TYR A 914 21.05 -0.12 -33.41
C TYR A 914 21.04 -0.97 -32.14
N LYS A 915 22.10 -0.89 -31.33
CA LYS A 915 22.24 -1.63 -30.06
C LYS A 915 21.66 -0.81 -28.91
N VAL A 916 20.80 -1.41 -28.10
CA VAL A 916 20.16 -0.75 -26.95
C VAL A 916 20.62 -1.39 -25.64
N GLU A 917 21.29 -0.60 -24.82
CA GLU A 917 21.92 -1.01 -23.57
C GLU A 917 21.36 -0.17 -22.41
N ALA A 918 21.18 -0.78 -21.24
CA ALA A 918 20.88 -0.08 -20.00
C ALA A 918 22.10 -0.21 -19.08
N ASN A 919 22.55 0.89 -18.48
CA ASN A 919 23.72 0.91 -17.60
C ASN A 919 23.33 1.38 -16.19
N TYR A 920 23.68 0.59 -15.18
CA TYR A 920 23.22 0.79 -13.80
C TYR A 920 24.40 1.09 -12.88
N PHE A 921 24.55 2.35 -12.50
CA PHE A 921 25.60 2.79 -11.56
C PHE A 921 25.26 2.41 -10.11
N GLY A 922 23.96 2.26 -9.79
CA GLY A 922 23.47 1.63 -8.56
C GLY A 922 22.32 2.38 -7.89
N SER A 923 21.66 1.73 -6.93
CA SER A 923 20.68 2.37 -6.03
C SER A 923 21.29 2.79 -4.69
N ARG A 924 20.69 3.81 -4.06
CA ARG A 924 21.03 4.27 -2.69
C ARG A 924 19.98 3.88 -1.64
N GLN A 925 18.85 3.31 -2.04
CA GLN A 925 17.80 2.80 -1.15
C GLN A 925 17.97 1.30 -0.84
N GLN A 926 17.45 0.87 0.31
CA GLN A 926 17.20 -0.54 0.60
C GLN A 926 15.91 -0.97 -0.11
N LEU A 927 16.04 -1.74 -1.19
CA LEU A 927 14.92 -2.09 -2.07
C LEU A 927 14.06 -3.21 -1.47
N VAL A 928 12.74 -3.00 -1.39
CA VAL A 928 11.76 -4.01 -0.94
C VAL A 928 11.73 -5.24 -1.86
N THR A 929 12.07 -5.06 -3.14
CA THR A 929 12.25 -6.11 -4.15
C THR A 929 13.59 -6.85 -4.06
N GLY A 930 14.56 -6.33 -3.29
CA GLY A 930 15.94 -6.82 -3.26
C GLY A 930 16.78 -6.55 -4.52
N ALA A 931 16.19 -5.97 -5.58
CA ALA A 931 16.82 -5.72 -6.88
C ALA A 931 16.05 -4.62 -7.63
N THR A 932 16.74 -3.76 -8.39
CA THR A 932 16.07 -2.74 -9.22
C THR A 932 15.46 -3.44 -10.45
N THR A 933 14.15 -3.27 -10.68
CA THR A 933 13.48 -3.76 -11.88
C THR A 933 13.53 -2.70 -12.96
N LEU A 934 14.28 -2.96 -14.03
CA LEU A 934 14.30 -2.13 -15.24
C LEU A 934 13.17 -2.51 -16.18
N MET A 935 12.70 -1.53 -16.95
CA MET A 935 11.68 -1.69 -17.95
C MET A 935 12.00 -0.92 -19.21
N LEU A 936 12.05 -1.62 -20.35
CA LEU A 936 12.37 -1.03 -21.63
C LEU A 936 11.24 -1.26 -22.63
N ARG A 937 10.73 -0.17 -23.22
CA ARG A 937 9.84 -0.21 -24.38
C ARG A 937 10.63 0.19 -25.63
N LEU A 938 10.74 -0.73 -26.58
CA LEU A 938 11.28 -0.48 -27.92
C LEU A 938 10.10 -0.29 -28.87
N THR A 939 10.10 0.78 -29.67
CA THR A 939 9.05 1.03 -30.66
C THR A 939 9.63 1.36 -32.03
N THR A 940 9.13 0.70 -33.07
CA THR A 940 9.37 1.04 -34.49
C THR A 940 8.15 1.73 -35.09
N HIS A 941 8.37 2.72 -35.95
CA HIS A 941 7.34 3.56 -36.59
C HIS A 941 6.35 4.21 -35.59
N TRP A 942 6.86 4.73 -34.46
CA TRP A 942 6.09 5.43 -33.42
C TRP A 942 5.22 6.53 -34.01
N GLY A 943 3.93 6.53 -33.65
CA GLY A 943 2.95 7.51 -34.11
C GLY A 943 2.45 7.31 -35.53
N THR A 944 2.50 6.09 -36.05
CA THR A 944 1.98 5.73 -37.37
C THR A 944 1.11 4.47 -37.31
N PRO A 945 0.27 4.18 -38.33
CA PRO A 945 -0.42 2.90 -38.46
C PRO A 945 0.51 1.67 -38.61
N LYS A 946 1.82 1.87 -38.80
CA LYS A 946 2.84 0.81 -38.84
C LYS A 946 3.49 0.54 -37.47
N GLN A 947 3.07 1.24 -36.40
CA GLN A 947 3.70 1.15 -35.08
C GLN A 947 3.76 -0.30 -34.58
N LYS A 948 4.94 -0.73 -34.13
CA LYS A 948 5.12 -2.00 -33.40
C LYS A 948 5.89 -1.73 -32.12
N ASP A 949 5.35 -2.20 -31.00
CA ASP A 949 5.95 -2.12 -29.69
C ASP A 949 6.48 -3.49 -29.24
N GLN A 950 7.58 -3.49 -28.49
CA GLN A 950 8.07 -4.61 -27.70
C GLN A 950 8.46 -4.12 -26.31
N MET A 951 8.22 -4.94 -25.28
CA MET A 951 8.51 -4.60 -23.89
C MET A 951 9.36 -5.69 -23.23
N VAL A 952 10.39 -5.26 -22.51
CA VAL A 952 11.26 -6.10 -21.70
C VAL A 952 11.24 -5.58 -20.26
N THR A 953 11.16 -6.51 -19.32
CA THR A 953 11.31 -6.26 -17.88
C THR A 953 12.39 -7.19 -17.36
N MET A 954 13.39 -6.64 -16.67
CA MET A 954 14.54 -7.40 -16.12
C MET A 954 14.87 -6.85 -14.73
N ARG A 955 15.58 -7.62 -13.89
CA ARG A 955 16.05 -7.15 -12.58
C ARG A 955 17.57 -7.14 -12.52
N LEU A 956 18.13 -6.08 -11.96
CA LEU A 956 19.56 -5.90 -11.75
C LEU A 956 19.89 -6.14 -10.28
N LYS A 957 20.87 -7.01 -10.02
CA LYS A 957 21.26 -7.46 -8.67
C LYS A 957 22.52 -6.77 -8.16
N ASP A 958 23.47 -6.52 -9.06
CA ASP A 958 24.81 -6.02 -8.75
C ASP A 958 24.98 -4.57 -9.24
N ARG A 959 25.90 -3.82 -8.61
CA ARG A 959 26.21 -2.43 -9.01
C ARG A 959 27.22 -2.42 -10.16
N ALA A 960 27.09 -1.42 -11.05
CA ALA A 960 27.96 -1.19 -12.21
C ALA A 960 27.89 -2.29 -13.29
N GLU A 961 26.67 -2.67 -13.70
CA GLU A 961 26.43 -3.55 -14.84
C GLU A 961 25.90 -2.77 -16.06
N THR A 962 26.50 -2.99 -17.24
CA THR A 962 25.94 -2.57 -18.54
C THR A 962 25.29 -3.77 -19.22
N VAL A 963 23.98 -3.74 -19.39
CA VAL A 963 23.18 -4.87 -19.90
C VAL A 963 22.66 -4.57 -21.31
N LEU A 964 22.91 -5.48 -22.26
CA LEU A 964 22.26 -5.47 -23.57
C LEU A 964 20.81 -5.94 -23.42
N VAL A 965 19.85 -5.05 -23.71
CA VAL A 965 18.41 -5.34 -23.56
C VAL A 965 17.76 -5.69 -24.90
N GLY A 966 18.23 -5.11 -26.01
CA GLY A 966 17.76 -5.44 -27.35
C GLY A 966 18.49 -4.70 -28.48
N GLU A 967 18.07 -4.97 -29.70
CA GLU A 967 18.54 -4.33 -30.92
C GLU A 967 17.36 -3.96 -31.83
N PHE A 968 17.49 -2.87 -32.57
CA PHE A 968 16.69 -2.65 -33.78
C PHE A 968 17.47 -3.09 -35.01
N GLU A 969 16.76 -3.70 -35.96
CA GLU A 969 17.28 -4.01 -37.29
C GLU A 969 16.52 -3.15 -38.31
N VAL A 970 17.25 -2.32 -39.05
CA VAL A 970 16.71 -1.42 -40.08
C VAL A 970 17.21 -1.90 -41.44
N ARG A 971 16.28 -2.26 -42.34
CA ARG A 971 16.56 -2.72 -43.70
C ARG A 971 15.97 -1.75 -44.74
#